data_AF-A0AA88YB56-F1
#
_entry.id   AF-A0AA88YB56-F1
#
_cell.length_a   1.000
_cell.length_b   1.000
_cell.length_c   1.000
_cell.angle_alpha   90.00
_cell.angle_beta   90.00
_cell.angle_gamma   90.00
#
_symmetry.space_group_name_H-M   'P 1'
#
loop_
_entity.id
_entity.type
_entity.pdbx_description
1 polymer ?
#
loop_
_entity_poly.entity_id
_entity_poly.type
_entity_poly.pdbx_seq_one_letter_code
_entity_poly.pdbx_strand_id
1 'polypeptide(L)'
;MSLLVLLAAVFTVSYADNSATVQMTKLHEWSGNFEGHFILPINDGDLIGWEAIIKFSGPVTNIRQYVGTVKRSSKDNTLILMINKPDKGIVKQGGSLDIQIGGNYAGSTPLTATADIVDLSHDTQTVPTVPNTDGTKYNYDEVLMKSIMFYEAQRSGKLPAGTKTRIPWRGDSALKDQGDNGEDLTGGWYDAGDHVKFGFPMAASTTILAWSLLEYKDAYEASGQLDYMYDCIRWPLEWMLKCHTKPNELYVQVGDPGPDHGYWGRPEDMTMARPAYKLTTSKPGSDAAAEYAAAMTVSSLVFKDKDPAFSQKLLTHAKQLYDFAEQYKGKYSDSVQKAAGYYRSNKYEDELVWGAAWLYKATNESKYLKLAEQYYETGPDWGQSWDDKFSGNMIMLYRLTKKDIYKNDIEATFTDWMPGGTVPYTPKGLAYRLQWAPLRYAINMAFMAFLAADSGLHADEYRAWGKKQVGYALGDTGHSYVVGYGVNPPQRPHHRSSSCPSRPAPCSFADQQQSGPNPHVLYGALVGGPSKSDTYTDDRKDYVSNEVACDYNAGFQAAVADPKPTGFGGVYRHALPWLGEGLLIAGGSRWARSRRLLTPAFHFDILKPYIAVYNDCAGQLSKNIERFANTDASFEVFNLVCLCTLDIILRCAFSYETNCQENSGEVHPYVKAVNEIAVTWSRRNRMPWLFPDFIFYRTEEGKRFSRNLSVCTRGSGGRHRQTEKYTDLTNRKFLDFLDILLTAKDEDGNGLTKTEIRNEVDTFLFEGHDTTASAISWILYSLAEFPEYQTRCQQEIDTILKQNGNTEIQWEDVSKLEYLTQCIKEGMRLHVPVPFIARTTTKDIVFDGHTLPAGNFCTCHIWNLHHNPEVWKGPETYDPNRFSKENLAQMDSFAFLPFSAGPRNCIGQHFAMNEEKVVLAKLLSK
;
A
#
# COMPACT_ATOMS: atom_id res chain seq x y z
N MET A 1 27.20 37.78 7.12
CA MET A 1 27.48 37.22 5.78
C MET A 1 27.60 38.39 4.81
N SER A 2 28.77 38.61 4.24
CA SER A 2 29.10 39.77 3.40
C SER A 2 28.31 39.75 2.09
N LEU A 3 27.85 40.92 1.63
CA LEU A 3 27.09 41.13 0.37
C LEU A 3 27.77 40.48 -0.86
N LEU A 4 29.09 40.28 -0.78
CA LEU A 4 29.92 39.56 -1.76
C LEU A 4 29.52 38.08 -1.96
N VAL A 5 28.94 37.41 -0.96
CA VAL A 5 28.50 36.00 -1.11
C VAL A 5 27.20 35.90 -1.92
N LEU A 6 26.35 36.95 -1.93
CA LEU A 6 25.17 37.01 -2.78
C LEU A 6 25.54 37.21 -4.27
N LEU A 7 26.62 37.97 -4.53
CA LEU A 7 27.11 38.27 -5.88
C LEU A 7 27.72 37.05 -6.60
N ALA A 8 28.17 36.03 -5.86
CA ALA A 8 28.73 34.81 -6.46
C ALA A 8 27.68 33.90 -7.12
N ALA A 9 26.38 34.13 -6.90
CA ALA A 9 25.29 33.32 -7.44
C ALA A 9 24.58 33.95 -8.66
N VAL A 10 24.99 35.14 -9.13
CA VAL A 10 24.26 35.92 -10.16
C VAL A 10 24.91 35.84 -11.55
N PHE A 11 25.82 34.90 -11.81
CA PHE A 11 26.42 34.77 -13.14
C PHE A 11 25.66 33.79 -14.04
N THR A 12 25.09 34.36 -15.11
CA THR A 12 24.52 33.75 -16.32
C THR A 12 23.30 32.85 -16.11
N VAL A 13 22.13 33.47 -15.94
CA VAL A 13 20.83 32.80 -16.08
C VAL A 13 20.14 33.33 -17.34
N SER A 14 19.74 32.41 -18.22
CA SER A 14 18.76 32.65 -19.27
C SER A 14 17.39 32.72 -18.59
N TYR A 15 16.80 33.91 -18.49
CA TYR A 15 15.49 34.07 -17.85
C TYR A 15 14.38 33.58 -18.79
N ALA A 16 13.53 32.67 -18.29
CA ALA A 16 12.35 32.15 -18.99
C ALA A 16 11.05 32.84 -18.52
N ASP A 17 11.16 33.86 -17.68
CA ASP A 17 10.09 34.61 -17.01
C ASP A 17 10.26 36.13 -17.28
N ASN A 18 9.62 36.99 -16.47
CA ASN A 18 9.74 38.45 -16.62
C ASN A 18 11.09 39.04 -16.15
N SER A 19 12.05 38.24 -15.68
CA SER A 19 13.30 38.74 -15.11
C SER A 19 14.23 39.36 -16.18
N ALA A 20 14.87 40.49 -15.86
CA ALA A 20 15.80 41.15 -16.78
C ALA A 20 16.73 42.15 -16.08
N THR A 21 17.86 42.45 -16.72
CA THR A 21 18.70 43.61 -16.36
C THR A 21 18.25 44.85 -17.13
N VAL A 22 17.85 45.89 -16.40
CA VAL A 22 17.34 47.15 -16.96
C VAL A 22 18.28 48.31 -16.64
N GLN A 23 18.53 49.18 -17.62
CA GLN A 23 19.30 50.42 -17.42
C GLN A 23 18.41 51.52 -16.84
N MET A 24 18.95 52.34 -15.95
CA MET A 24 18.24 53.49 -15.41
C MET A 24 18.05 54.55 -16.49
N THR A 25 16.80 54.91 -16.79
CA THR A 25 16.49 56.14 -17.53
C THR A 25 16.40 57.29 -16.54
N LYS A 26 17.17 58.35 -16.77
CA LYS A 26 17.23 59.51 -15.88
C LYS A 26 16.09 60.48 -16.23
N LEU A 27 15.27 60.85 -15.25
CA LEU A 27 14.14 61.77 -15.40
C LEU A 27 14.58 63.22 -15.12
N HIS A 28 15.22 63.44 -13.98
CA HIS A 28 15.67 64.76 -13.51
C HIS A 28 16.99 64.66 -12.77
N GLU A 29 17.85 65.67 -12.88
CA GLU A 29 19.13 65.77 -12.15
C GLU A 29 19.47 67.24 -11.88
N TRP A 30 19.73 67.57 -10.60
CA TRP A 30 20.04 68.93 -10.18
C TRP A 30 20.79 68.94 -8.84
N SER A 31 21.81 69.79 -8.71
CA SER A 31 22.50 70.06 -7.43
C SER A 31 22.86 68.81 -6.61
N GLY A 32 23.42 67.77 -7.25
CA GLY A 32 23.75 66.49 -6.59
C GLY A 32 22.54 65.63 -6.18
N ASN A 33 21.35 65.91 -6.71
CA ASN A 33 20.15 65.08 -6.62
C ASN A 33 19.86 64.44 -7.98
N PHE A 34 19.24 63.27 -7.98
CA PHE A 34 18.72 62.63 -9.19
C PHE A 34 17.35 62.01 -8.95
N GLU A 35 16.60 61.85 -10.03
CA GLU A 35 15.44 60.98 -10.16
C GLU A 35 15.57 60.19 -11.47
N GLY A 36 15.33 58.90 -11.40
CA GLY A 36 15.34 58.00 -12.53
C GLY A 36 14.39 56.85 -12.32
N HIS A 37 14.22 56.04 -13.36
CA HIS A 37 13.41 54.84 -13.29
C HIS A 37 13.98 53.68 -14.09
N PHE A 38 13.57 52.47 -13.71
CA PHE A 38 13.80 51.24 -14.45
C PHE A 38 12.45 50.72 -14.95
N ILE A 39 12.29 50.61 -16.28
CA ILE A 39 11.06 50.12 -16.90
C ILE A 39 11.27 48.69 -17.38
N LEU A 40 10.42 47.78 -16.93
CA LEU A 40 10.38 46.37 -17.34
C LEU A 40 8.99 46.00 -17.87
N PRO A 41 8.84 45.70 -19.17
CA PRO A 41 7.60 45.17 -19.73
C PRO A 41 7.27 43.78 -19.18
N ILE A 42 6.01 43.52 -18.84
CA ILE A 42 5.54 42.26 -18.25
C ILE A 42 4.77 41.47 -19.29
N ASN A 43 5.29 40.32 -19.69
CA ASN A 43 4.75 39.52 -20.80
C ASN A 43 4.31 38.13 -20.37
N ASP A 44 4.84 37.59 -19.27
CA ASP A 44 4.57 36.23 -18.80
C ASP A 44 3.84 36.22 -17.44
N GLY A 45 2.51 36.13 -17.51
CA GLY A 45 1.65 36.20 -16.32
C GLY A 45 1.67 37.56 -15.60
N ASP A 46 0.98 37.62 -14.48
CA ASP A 46 0.98 38.81 -13.61
C ASP A 46 2.25 38.83 -12.75
N LEU A 47 2.92 39.98 -12.68
CA LEU A 47 4.03 40.21 -11.76
C LEU A 47 3.48 40.66 -10.41
N ILE A 48 3.42 39.77 -9.42
CA ILE A 48 2.91 40.06 -8.08
C ILE A 48 4.02 40.23 -7.03
N GLY A 49 5.22 39.72 -7.31
CA GLY A 49 6.40 39.87 -6.45
C GLY A 49 7.67 40.02 -7.26
N TRP A 50 8.58 40.88 -6.81
CA TRP A 50 9.88 41.06 -7.46
C TRP A 50 10.94 41.54 -6.48
N GLU A 51 12.19 41.25 -6.83
CA GLU A 51 13.36 41.90 -6.25
C GLU A 51 14.20 42.56 -7.34
N ALA A 52 14.86 43.66 -6.98
CA ALA A 52 15.73 44.42 -7.85
C ALA A 52 17.05 44.71 -7.12
N ILE A 53 18.15 44.16 -7.64
CA ILE A 53 19.50 44.52 -7.22
C ILE A 53 19.94 45.70 -8.06
N ILE A 54 19.88 46.90 -7.49
CA ILE A 54 20.26 48.14 -8.17
C ILE A 54 21.73 48.43 -7.87
N LYS A 55 22.51 48.62 -8.94
CA LYS A 55 23.94 48.93 -8.91
C LYS A 55 24.15 50.34 -9.45
N PHE A 56 24.63 51.24 -8.61
CA PHE A 56 25.00 52.60 -8.96
C PHE A 56 26.48 52.70 -9.31
N SER A 57 26.85 53.60 -10.23
CA SER A 57 28.25 53.87 -10.57
C SER A 57 29.06 54.57 -9.47
N GLY A 58 28.39 55.06 -8.42
CA GLY A 58 29.02 55.68 -7.25
C GLY A 58 28.08 55.75 -6.03
N PRO A 59 28.57 56.21 -4.86
CA PRO A 59 27.79 56.26 -3.62
C PRO A 59 26.55 57.14 -3.70
N VAL A 60 25.45 56.68 -3.07
CA VAL A 60 24.16 57.37 -3.03
C VAL A 60 23.64 57.52 -1.60
N THR A 61 22.99 58.65 -1.27
CA THR A 61 22.33 58.89 0.02
C THR A 61 20.89 59.38 -0.17
N ASN A 62 20.10 59.43 0.92
CA ASN A 62 18.71 59.91 0.93
C ASN A 62 17.81 59.27 -0.14
N ILE A 63 17.90 57.95 -0.30
CA ILE A 63 17.15 57.20 -1.32
C ILE A 63 15.64 57.33 -1.09
N ARG A 64 14.94 57.93 -2.05
CA ARG A 64 13.48 58.04 -2.14
C ARG A 64 12.90 56.77 -2.75
N GLN A 65 11.88 56.21 -2.09
CA GLN A 65 11.33 54.88 -2.36
C GLN A 65 9.85 54.97 -2.77
N TYR A 66 9.54 54.62 -4.01
CA TYR A 66 8.20 54.81 -4.59
C TYR A 66 7.39 53.51 -4.60
N VAL A 67 7.53 52.68 -5.64
CA VAL A 67 6.82 51.38 -5.77
C VAL A 67 7.49 50.25 -4.98
N GLY A 68 8.80 50.36 -4.74
CA GLY A 68 9.58 49.40 -3.96
C GLY A 68 10.09 49.96 -2.63
N THR A 69 10.61 49.06 -1.79
CA THR A 69 11.26 49.35 -0.51
C THR A 69 12.66 48.76 -0.47
N VAL A 70 13.65 49.52 -0.01
CA VAL A 70 15.03 49.03 0.19
C VAL A 70 15.05 48.05 1.36
N LYS A 71 15.44 46.80 1.11
CA LYS A 71 15.58 45.76 2.13
C LYS A 71 16.98 45.64 2.68
N ARG A 72 17.99 45.83 1.83
CA ARG A 72 19.41 45.81 2.22
C ARG A 72 20.19 46.78 1.34
N SER A 73 21.28 47.30 1.87
CA SER A 73 22.24 48.08 1.10
C SER A 73 23.67 47.82 1.55
N SER A 74 24.61 48.08 0.65
CA SER A 74 26.03 48.26 0.95
C SER A 74 26.25 49.51 1.82
N LYS A 75 27.41 49.61 2.49
CA LYS A 75 27.71 50.73 3.41
C LYS A 75 27.62 52.11 2.75
N ASP A 76 27.90 52.20 1.45
CA ASP A 76 27.88 53.42 0.65
C ASP A 76 26.67 53.49 -0.31
N ASN A 77 25.75 52.53 -0.21
CA ASN A 77 24.59 52.33 -1.08
C ASN A 77 24.90 52.27 -2.59
N THR A 78 26.12 51.89 -2.98
CA THR A 78 26.45 51.58 -4.39
C THR A 78 25.69 50.36 -4.90
N LEU A 79 25.37 49.44 -3.99
CA LEU A 79 24.50 48.27 -4.19
C LEU A 79 23.32 48.34 -3.22
N ILE A 80 22.11 48.26 -3.76
CA ILE A 80 20.87 48.16 -2.97
C ILE A 80 20.01 46.99 -3.46
N LEU A 81 19.41 46.25 -2.53
CA LEU A 81 18.36 45.28 -2.79
C LEU A 81 17.02 45.94 -2.47
N MET A 82 16.21 46.14 -3.50
CA MET A 82 14.85 46.66 -3.40
C MET A 82 13.85 45.56 -3.71
N ILE A 83 12.69 45.58 -3.05
CA ILE A 83 11.57 44.67 -3.35
C ILE A 83 10.28 45.46 -3.49
N ASN A 84 9.22 44.87 -4.04
CA ASN A 84 7.90 45.51 -4.08
C ASN A 84 7.35 45.85 -2.68
N LYS A 85 6.55 46.91 -2.59
CA LYS A 85 5.74 47.20 -1.39
C LYS A 85 4.52 46.26 -1.35
N PRO A 86 3.96 45.93 -0.17
CA PRO A 86 2.83 45.00 -0.07
C PRO A 86 1.63 45.34 -0.96
N ASP A 87 1.29 46.63 -1.08
CA ASP A 87 0.12 47.09 -1.86
C ASP A 87 0.51 47.86 -3.14
N LYS A 88 1.78 47.81 -3.57
CA LYS A 88 2.26 48.53 -4.77
C LYS A 88 3.27 47.71 -5.56
N GLY A 89 3.31 47.93 -6.87
CA GLY A 89 4.26 47.24 -7.74
C GLY A 89 3.81 45.86 -8.21
N ILE A 90 2.52 45.52 -8.03
CA ILE A 90 1.84 44.44 -8.74
C ILE A 90 1.49 44.94 -10.13
N VAL A 91 1.85 44.20 -11.17
CA VAL A 91 1.67 44.59 -12.57
C VAL A 91 0.98 43.46 -13.32
N LYS A 92 -0.13 43.76 -13.98
CA LYS A 92 -0.84 42.79 -14.81
C LYS A 92 -0.07 42.49 -16.09
N GLN A 93 -0.25 41.28 -16.61
CA GLN A 93 0.29 40.89 -17.92
C GLN A 93 -0.05 41.94 -19.00
N GLY A 94 0.92 42.33 -19.81
CA GLY A 94 0.81 43.39 -20.82
C GLY A 94 1.10 44.81 -20.29
N GLY A 95 1.30 44.97 -18.97
CA GLY A 95 1.73 46.21 -18.35
C GLY A 95 3.25 46.40 -18.35
N SER A 96 3.74 47.38 -17.57
CA SER A 96 5.17 47.57 -17.32
C SER A 96 5.42 47.95 -15.87
N LEU A 97 6.39 47.31 -15.24
CA LEU A 97 6.92 47.71 -13.94
C LEU A 97 7.79 48.95 -14.12
N ASP A 98 7.42 50.05 -13.46
CA ASP A 98 8.22 51.27 -13.38
C ASP A 98 8.78 51.42 -11.95
N ILE A 99 10.06 51.08 -11.77
CA ILE A 99 10.77 51.28 -10.51
C ILE A 99 11.37 52.69 -10.50
N GLN A 100 10.58 53.68 -10.08
CA GLN A 100 11.08 55.03 -9.84
C GLN A 100 11.95 55.08 -8.57
N ILE A 101 13.09 55.75 -8.66
CA ILE A 101 14.04 55.96 -7.57
C ILE A 101 14.65 57.37 -7.64
N GLY A 102 14.89 57.99 -6.49
CA GLY A 102 15.63 59.25 -6.42
C GLY A 102 16.56 59.28 -5.22
N GLY A 103 17.50 60.21 -5.20
CA GLY A 103 18.46 60.33 -4.09
C GLY A 103 19.51 61.40 -4.34
N ASN A 104 20.55 61.38 -3.51
CA ASN A 104 21.70 62.28 -3.58
C ASN A 104 22.98 61.52 -3.94
N TYR A 105 23.86 62.13 -4.72
CA TYR A 105 25.20 61.60 -4.98
C TYR A 105 26.25 62.72 -4.93
N ALA A 106 27.48 62.37 -4.54
CA ALA A 106 28.59 63.32 -4.45
C ALA A 106 29.63 63.00 -5.54
N GLY A 107 29.69 63.82 -6.59
CA GLY A 107 30.68 63.66 -7.66
C GLY A 107 30.40 64.55 -8.87
N SER A 108 31.44 64.80 -9.68
CA SER A 108 31.36 65.54 -10.95
C SER A 108 31.04 64.64 -12.15
N THR A 109 31.00 63.32 -11.95
CA THR A 109 30.71 62.32 -13.00
C THR A 109 29.22 62.00 -13.00
N PRO A 110 28.55 61.93 -14.16
CA PRO A 110 27.13 61.57 -14.23
C PRO A 110 26.86 60.21 -13.58
N LEU A 111 25.92 60.17 -12.63
CA LEU A 111 25.47 58.92 -12.02
C LEU A 111 24.74 58.06 -13.06
N THR A 112 25.12 56.79 -13.17
CA THR A 112 24.45 55.74 -13.96
C THR A 112 24.09 54.59 -13.04
N ALA A 113 23.04 53.83 -13.39
CA ALA A 113 22.66 52.67 -12.61
C ALA A 113 22.04 51.57 -13.48
N THR A 114 22.15 50.33 -13.01
CA THR A 114 21.48 49.15 -13.57
C THR A 114 20.65 48.48 -12.49
N ALA A 115 19.53 47.87 -12.84
CA ALA A 115 18.74 47.03 -11.95
C ALA A 115 18.69 45.61 -12.53
N ASP A 116 19.22 44.63 -11.79
CA ASP A 116 18.95 43.22 -12.06
C ASP A 116 17.63 42.87 -11.37
N ILE A 117 16.54 42.76 -12.15
CA ILE A 117 15.18 42.51 -11.65
C ILE A 117 14.87 41.02 -11.82
N VAL A 118 14.39 40.39 -10.74
CA VAL A 118 14.00 38.99 -10.68
C VAL A 118 12.50 38.89 -10.37
N ASP A 119 11.77 38.14 -11.19
CA ASP A 119 10.38 37.79 -10.98
C ASP A 119 10.26 36.73 -9.86
N LEU A 120 9.46 37.03 -8.84
CA LEU A 120 9.20 36.14 -7.70
C LEU A 120 7.76 35.61 -7.70
N SER A 121 7.02 35.81 -8.79
CA SER A 121 5.58 35.58 -8.90
C SER A 121 5.21 34.14 -9.26
N HIS A 122 6.19 33.35 -9.72
CA HIS A 122 5.97 32.02 -10.25
C HIS A 122 6.81 30.97 -9.53
N ASP A 123 6.30 29.74 -9.51
CA ASP A 123 7.02 28.59 -9.00
C ASP A 123 8.18 28.23 -9.94
N THR A 124 9.36 28.06 -9.38
CA THR A 124 10.50 27.50 -10.11
C THR A 124 10.64 26.00 -9.85
N GLN A 125 9.78 25.43 -9.00
CA GLN A 125 9.79 24.02 -8.69
C GLN A 125 9.31 23.19 -9.88
N THR A 126 10.16 22.26 -10.31
CA THR A 126 9.76 21.15 -11.19
C THR A 126 9.63 19.88 -10.36
N VAL A 127 8.42 19.35 -10.26
CA VAL A 127 8.18 18.03 -9.64
C VAL A 127 8.30 16.96 -10.72
N PRO A 128 9.14 15.93 -10.53
CA PRO A 128 9.25 14.83 -11.47
C PRO A 128 7.89 14.17 -11.72
N THR A 129 7.57 13.90 -12.98
CA THR A 129 6.43 13.04 -13.30
C THR A 129 6.82 11.59 -13.03
N VAL A 130 5.97 10.88 -12.27
CA VAL A 130 6.12 9.43 -12.10
C VAL A 130 5.54 8.77 -13.35
N PRO A 131 6.23 7.87 -14.06
CA PRO A 131 5.64 7.17 -15.20
C PRO A 131 4.48 6.27 -14.76
N ASN A 132 3.38 6.26 -15.51
CA ASN A 132 2.31 5.28 -15.29
C ASN A 132 2.77 3.91 -15.82
N THR A 133 3.30 3.07 -14.94
CA THR A 133 3.87 1.76 -15.31
C THR A 133 2.86 0.61 -15.28
N ASP A 134 1.69 0.80 -14.69
CA ASP A 134 0.68 -0.26 -14.51
C ASP A 134 -0.47 -0.22 -15.55
N GLY A 135 -0.48 0.81 -16.40
CA GLY A 135 -1.45 0.97 -17.50
C GLY A 135 -2.88 1.26 -17.03
N THR A 136 -3.05 1.66 -15.77
CA THR A 136 -4.35 2.07 -15.24
C THR A 136 -4.77 3.42 -15.83
N LYS A 137 -6.08 3.73 -15.78
CA LYS A 137 -6.64 4.97 -16.34
C LYS A 137 -6.01 6.24 -15.75
N TYR A 138 -5.66 6.18 -14.47
CA TYR A 138 -5.06 7.28 -13.70
C TYR A 138 -3.74 6.80 -13.11
N ASN A 139 -2.75 7.67 -13.05
CA ASN A 139 -1.45 7.34 -12.49
C ASN A 139 -1.48 7.42 -10.95
N TYR A 140 -1.96 6.36 -10.29
CA TYR A 140 -2.15 6.37 -8.84
C TYR A 140 -0.84 6.54 -8.06
N ASP A 141 0.30 6.07 -8.59
CA ASP A 141 1.61 6.27 -7.96
C ASP A 141 1.99 7.76 -7.91
N GLU A 142 1.72 8.51 -8.98
CA GLU A 142 1.90 9.96 -9.03
C GLU A 142 0.95 10.68 -8.07
N VAL A 143 -0.31 10.24 -7.98
CA VAL A 143 -1.29 10.79 -7.05
C VAL A 143 -0.87 10.58 -5.61
N LEU A 144 -0.38 9.38 -5.26
CA LEU A 144 0.14 9.05 -3.92
C LEU A 144 1.32 9.96 -3.56
N MET A 145 2.29 10.08 -4.46
CA MET A 145 3.44 10.97 -4.27
C MET A 145 2.99 12.41 -4.00
N LYS A 146 2.09 12.95 -4.83
CA LYS A 146 1.59 14.32 -4.71
C LYS A 146 0.78 14.52 -3.44
N SER A 147 -0.07 13.57 -3.04
CA SER A 147 -0.82 13.68 -1.78
C SER A 147 0.11 13.74 -0.55
N ILE A 148 1.22 12.99 -0.55
CA ILE A 148 2.22 13.11 0.52
C ILE A 148 2.91 14.48 0.49
N MET A 149 3.19 15.02 -0.70
CA MET A 149 3.73 16.37 -0.86
C MET A 149 2.79 17.46 -0.32
N PHE A 150 1.47 17.27 -0.41
CA PHE A 150 0.51 18.16 0.27
C PHE A 150 0.75 18.18 1.78
N TYR A 151 0.86 17.02 2.44
CA TYR A 151 1.14 16.98 3.89
C TYR A 151 2.51 17.56 4.25
N GLU A 152 3.52 17.45 3.38
CA GLU A 152 4.79 18.17 3.55
C GLU A 152 4.60 19.69 3.50
N ALA A 153 3.74 20.17 2.61
CA ALA A 153 3.36 21.58 2.50
C ALA A 153 2.51 22.07 3.67
N GLN A 154 1.93 21.18 4.48
CA GLN A 154 1.21 21.52 5.73
C GLN A 154 2.11 21.56 6.97
N ARG A 155 3.39 21.16 6.90
CA ARG A 155 4.26 21.05 8.09
C ARG A 155 4.46 22.39 8.80
N SER A 156 4.21 22.46 10.10
CA SER A 156 4.55 23.57 10.99
C SER A 156 5.83 23.24 11.78
N GLY A 157 6.50 24.24 12.33
CA GLY A 157 7.72 24.07 13.12
C GLY A 157 8.99 24.17 12.28
N LYS A 158 10.06 23.55 12.77
CA LYS A 158 11.36 23.51 12.09
C LYS A 158 11.35 22.41 11.03
N LEU A 159 11.52 22.78 9.77
CA LEU A 159 11.49 21.84 8.65
C LEU A 159 12.82 21.07 8.54
N PRO A 160 12.80 19.86 7.94
CA PRO A 160 14.02 19.11 7.64
C PRO A 160 14.96 19.92 6.72
N ALA A 161 16.27 19.82 6.94
CA ALA A 161 17.28 20.46 6.09
C ALA A 161 17.70 19.56 4.91
N GLY A 162 18.15 20.19 3.81
CA GLY A 162 18.79 19.50 2.68
C GLY A 162 17.80 18.78 1.75
N THR A 163 18.22 17.63 1.21
CA THR A 163 17.48 16.85 0.19
C THR A 163 16.19 16.18 0.68
N LYS A 164 15.83 16.35 1.96
CA LYS A 164 14.59 15.82 2.55
C LYS A 164 13.36 16.71 2.33
N THR A 165 13.53 17.93 1.83
CA THR A 165 12.42 18.87 1.64
C THR A 165 12.04 18.95 0.17
N ARG A 166 10.88 18.37 -0.19
CA ARG A 166 10.32 18.45 -1.54
C ARG A 166 9.46 19.70 -1.74
N ILE A 167 9.33 20.58 -0.75
CA ILE A 167 8.54 21.81 -0.81
C ILE A 167 9.45 23.01 -0.51
N PRO A 168 10.20 23.53 -1.49
CA PRO A 168 11.26 24.51 -1.28
C PRO A 168 10.74 25.91 -0.91
N TRP A 169 9.46 26.20 -1.17
CA TRP A 169 8.83 27.48 -0.88
C TRP A 169 8.27 27.58 0.56
N ARG A 170 8.28 26.47 1.32
CA ARG A 170 8.00 26.45 2.76
C ARG A 170 9.29 26.61 3.57
N GLY A 171 9.21 27.31 4.70
CA GLY A 171 10.31 27.48 5.64
C GLY A 171 9.92 27.20 7.09
N ASP A 172 10.90 27.34 7.99
CA ASP A 172 10.72 27.20 9.43
C ASP A 172 9.69 28.23 9.95
N SER A 173 8.61 27.75 10.56
CA SER A 173 7.50 28.59 11.03
C SER A 173 7.02 28.21 12.42
N ALA A 174 6.29 29.12 13.07
CA ALA A 174 5.67 28.88 14.39
C ALA A 174 6.65 28.30 15.45
N LEU A 175 7.92 28.69 15.40
CA LEU A 175 9.00 28.18 16.27
C LEU A 175 8.87 28.55 17.75
N LYS A 176 7.82 29.30 18.10
CA LYS A 176 7.50 29.75 19.46
C LYS A 176 6.19 29.15 19.98
N ASP A 177 5.59 28.20 19.26
CA ASP A 177 4.43 27.46 19.73
C ASP A 177 4.81 26.72 21.02
N GLN A 178 4.15 27.05 22.12
CA GLN A 178 4.46 26.50 23.45
C GLN A 178 3.20 26.38 24.32
N GLY A 179 3.24 25.47 25.30
CA GLY A 179 2.21 25.30 26.31
C GLY A 179 2.22 26.41 27.37
N ASP A 180 1.27 26.32 28.31
CA ASP A 180 1.06 27.34 29.35
C ASP A 180 2.26 27.48 30.29
N ASN A 181 3.06 26.41 30.42
CA ASN A 181 4.25 26.39 31.28
C ASN A 181 5.56 26.31 30.47
N GLY A 182 5.52 26.64 29.17
CA GLY A 182 6.68 26.61 28.28
C GLY A 182 7.01 25.24 27.72
N GLU A 183 6.07 24.28 27.76
CA GLU A 183 6.21 23.00 27.06
C GLU A 183 6.39 23.26 25.55
N ASP A 184 7.36 22.59 24.91
CA ASP A 184 7.55 22.74 23.46
C ASP A 184 6.35 22.16 22.71
N LEU A 185 5.63 22.99 21.96
CA LEU A 185 4.52 22.57 21.10
C LEU A 185 4.80 22.85 19.63
N THR A 186 6.06 23.03 19.22
CA THR A 186 6.45 23.18 17.81
C THR A 186 6.29 21.86 17.04
N GLY A 187 6.04 21.93 15.73
CA GLY A 187 5.75 20.77 14.88
C GLY A 187 4.27 20.66 14.52
N GLY A 188 3.88 19.48 14.02
CA GLY A 188 2.51 19.17 13.60
C GLY A 188 2.18 19.74 12.22
N TRP A 189 0.93 19.58 11.81
CA TRP A 189 0.41 20.16 10.56
C TRP A 189 -0.42 21.41 10.83
N TYR A 190 -0.31 22.39 9.94
CA TYR A 190 -1.39 23.34 9.76
C TYR A 190 -2.59 22.64 9.15
N ASP A 191 -3.79 23.00 9.61
CA ASP A 191 -4.99 22.25 9.35
C ASP A 191 -5.41 22.29 7.87
N ALA A 192 -5.54 23.50 7.32
CA ALA A 192 -6.13 23.73 6.01
C ALA A 192 -5.38 24.81 5.22
N GLY A 193 -6.09 25.81 4.71
CA GLY A 193 -5.50 27.02 4.13
C GLY A 193 -4.91 28.00 5.15
N ASP A 194 -5.08 27.74 6.44
CA ASP A 194 -4.74 28.58 7.59
C ASP A 194 -3.48 28.09 8.33
N HIS A 195 -3.16 28.69 9.48
CA HIS A 195 -1.99 28.33 10.28
C HIS A 195 -2.36 27.85 11.70
N VAL A 196 -3.63 27.52 11.94
CA VAL A 196 -4.07 26.90 13.19
C VAL A 196 -3.70 25.42 13.18
N LYS A 197 -3.27 24.91 14.33
CA LYS A 197 -3.10 23.46 14.54
C LYS A 197 -4.32 22.93 15.28
N PHE A 198 -5.33 22.49 14.54
CA PHE A 198 -6.48 21.81 15.11
C PHE A 198 -6.16 20.34 15.35
N GLY A 199 -6.11 19.94 16.62
CA GLY A 199 -5.66 18.61 17.02
C GLY A 199 -6.60 17.50 16.61
N PHE A 200 -7.91 17.72 16.71
CA PHE A 200 -8.91 16.68 16.43
C PHE A 200 -8.91 16.21 14.96
N PRO A 201 -9.04 17.08 13.95
CA PRO A 201 -8.92 16.67 12.54
C PRO A 201 -7.51 16.20 12.17
N MET A 202 -6.46 16.72 12.79
CA MET A 202 -5.09 16.24 12.59
C MET A 202 -4.92 14.78 13.05
N ALA A 203 -5.47 14.44 14.22
CA ALA A 203 -5.47 13.08 14.74
C ALA A 203 -6.29 12.15 13.85
N ALA A 204 -7.50 12.54 13.46
CA ALA A 204 -8.32 11.75 12.56
C ALA A 204 -7.64 11.48 11.21
N SER A 205 -7.00 12.51 10.63
CA SER A 205 -6.20 12.37 9.40
C SER A 205 -5.07 11.38 9.59
N THR A 206 -4.34 11.49 10.70
CA THR A 206 -3.23 10.60 11.05
C THR A 206 -3.69 9.16 11.20
N THR A 207 -4.84 8.91 11.84
CA THR A 207 -5.41 7.57 12.00
C THR A 207 -5.73 6.93 10.65
N ILE A 208 -6.39 7.66 9.74
CA ILE A 208 -6.75 7.15 8.41
C ILE A 208 -5.52 6.89 7.54
N LEU A 209 -4.53 7.79 7.55
CA LEU A 209 -3.26 7.60 6.83
C LEU A 209 -2.48 6.40 7.36
N ALA A 210 -2.40 6.23 8.69
CA ALA A 210 -1.78 5.06 9.31
C ALA A 210 -2.56 3.78 9.00
N TRP A 211 -3.90 3.84 8.96
CA TRP A 211 -4.72 2.69 8.59
C TRP A 211 -4.47 2.29 7.13
N SER A 212 -4.42 3.26 6.22
CA SER A 212 -4.05 3.00 4.82
C SER A 212 -2.68 2.34 4.70
N LEU A 213 -1.65 2.86 5.38
CA LEU A 213 -0.32 2.25 5.33
C LEU A 213 -0.31 0.85 5.95
N LEU A 214 -1.13 0.60 6.98
CA LEU A 214 -1.26 -0.72 7.60
C LEU A 214 -1.89 -1.75 6.65
N GLU A 215 -2.88 -1.35 5.86
CA GLU A 215 -3.63 -2.24 4.98
C GLU A 215 -2.98 -2.39 3.59
N TYR A 216 -2.41 -1.31 3.06
CA TYR A 216 -1.94 -1.21 1.67
C TYR A 216 -0.47 -0.80 1.55
N LYS A 217 0.38 -1.26 2.47
CA LYS A 217 1.83 -0.96 2.51
C LYS A 217 2.53 -1.17 1.17
N ASP A 218 2.14 -2.22 0.48
CA ASP A 218 2.64 -2.62 -0.83
C ASP A 218 2.38 -1.59 -1.94
N ALA A 219 1.31 -0.79 -1.85
CA ALA A 219 1.08 0.34 -2.77
C ALA A 219 2.14 1.44 -2.58
N TYR A 220 2.43 1.76 -1.33
CA TYR A 220 3.44 2.76 -0.98
C TYR A 220 4.86 2.26 -1.32
N GLU A 221 5.12 0.96 -1.19
CA GLU A 221 6.38 0.35 -1.67
C GLU A 221 6.50 0.40 -3.19
N ALA A 222 5.46 0.02 -3.92
CA ALA A 222 5.46 0.00 -5.39
C ALA A 222 5.65 1.38 -6.01
N SER A 223 5.02 2.41 -5.43
CA SER A 223 5.16 3.82 -5.85
C SER A 223 6.49 4.47 -5.42
N GLY A 224 7.34 3.77 -4.68
CA GLY A 224 8.57 4.33 -4.11
C GLY A 224 8.33 5.39 -3.03
N GLN A 225 7.12 5.45 -2.46
CA GLN A 225 6.71 6.46 -1.48
C GLN A 225 6.72 5.98 -0.02
N LEU A 226 7.07 4.72 0.26
CA LEU A 226 6.96 4.13 1.60
C LEU A 226 7.69 4.95 2.69
N ASP A 227 8.96 5.32 2.48
CA ASP A 227 9.70 6.08 3.49
C ASP A 227 9.15 7.51 3.67
N TYR A 228 8.66 8.14 2.59
CA TYR A 228 7.97 9.42 2.68
C TYR A 228 6.64 9.30 3.43
N MET A 229 5.94 8.18 3.30
CA MET A 229 4.70 7.93 4.04
C MET A 229 4.97 7.72 5.54
N TYR A 230 6.03 7.00 5.90
CA TYR A 230 6.48 6.91 7.29
C TYR A 230 6.83 8.29 7.86
N ASP A 231 7.57 9.11 7.11
CA ASP A 231 7.92 10.48 7.54
C ASP A 231 6.68 11.38 7.64
N CYS A 232 5.71 11.20 6.74
CA CYS A 232 4.43 11.89 6.74
C CYS A 232 3.66 11.61 8.04
N ILE A 233 3.40 10.35 8.37
CA ILE A 233 2.65 9.96 9.58
C ILE A 233 3.43 10.29 10.87
N ARG A 234 4.77 10.18 10.87
CA ARG A 234 5.58 10.50 12.05
C ARG A 234 5.47 11.97 12.47
N TRP A 235 5.37 12.88 11.51
CA TRP A 235 5.33 14.33 11.77
C TRP A 235 4.24 14.80 12.75
N PRO A 236 2.95 14.49 12.54
CA PRO A 236 1.90 14.83 13.50
C PRO A 236 2.03 14.03 14.80
N LEU A 237 2.48 12.77 14.77
CA LEU A 237 2.63 11.94 15.98
C LEU A 237 3.67 12.50 16.94
N GLU A 238 4.80 12.99 16.44
CA GLU A 238 5.81 13.64 17.29
C GLU A 238 5.24 14.90 17.95
N TRP A 239 4.39 15.65 17.26
CA TRP A 239 3.68 16.77 17.85
C TRP A 239 2.62 16.34 18.88
N MET A 240 1.83 15.31 18.59
CA MET A 240 0.84 14.76 19.54
C MET A 240 1.51 14.23 20.82
N LEU A 241 2.69 13.62 20.71
CA LEU A 241 3.50 13.20 21.86
C LEU A 241 3.95 14.39 22.72
N LYS A 242 4.26 15.54 22.11
CA LYS A 242 4.56 16.79 22.85
C LYS A 242 3.31 17.36 23.52
N CYS A 243 2.16 17.27 22.85
CA CYS A 243 0.88 17.75 23.36
C CYS A 243 0.37 16.98 24.58
N HIS A 244 0.68 15.69 24.69
CA HIS A 244 0.32 14.86 25.85
C HIS A 244 1.36 15.04 26.97
N THR A 245 1.20 16.13 27.73
CA THR A 245 2.18 16.58 28.74
C THR A 245 2.11 15.80 30.05
N LYS A 246 0.94 15.28 30.42
CA LYS A 246 0.68 14.45 31.62
C LYS A 246 -0.46 13.48 31.33
N PRO A 247 -0.62 12.37 32.08
CA PRO A 247 -1.63 11.35 31.79
C PRO A 247 -3.06 11.85 31.55
N ASN A 248 -3.48 12.93 32.23
CA ASN A 248 -4.81 13.55 32.08
C ASN A 248 -4.72 15.03 31.62
N GLU A 249 -3.71 15.38 30.82
CA GLU A 249 -3.50 16.71 30.27
C GLU A 249 -3.06 16.60 28.80
N LEU A 250 -3.86 17.15 27.88
CA LEU A 250 -3.62 17.06 26.44
C LEU A 250 -3.86 18.40 25.74
N TYR A 251 -2.83 18.97 25.12
CA TYR A 251 -3.01 20.11 24.20
C TYR A 251 -3.66 19.65 22.88
N VAL A 252 -4.73 20.34 22.48
CA VAL A 252 -5.52 19.98 21.29
C VAL A 252 -5.64 21.11 20.28
N GLN A 253 -5.12 22.30 20.61
CA GLN A 253 -5.09 23.41 19.66
C GLN A 253 -3.92 24.35 19.94
N VAL A 254 -3.26 24.85 18.88
CA VAL A 254 -2.34 25.98 18.97
C VAL A 254 -2.68 27.00 17.88
N GLY A 255 -2.84 28.27 18.30
CA GLY A 255 -3.37 29.36 17.50
C GLY A 255 -4.83 29.68 17.86
N ASP A 256 -5.15 30.97 17.98
CA ASP A 256 -6.55 31.43 18.05
C ASP A 256 -7.04 31.66 16.61
N PRO A 257 -8.15 31.04 16.18
CA PRO A 257 -8.61 31.14 14.80
C PRO A 257 -8.98 32.56 14.37
N GLY A 258 -9.41 33.43 15.30
CA GLY A 258 -9.78 34.80 14.96
C GLY A 258 -8.58 35.61 14.42
N PRO A 259 -7.51 35.79 15.23
CA PRO A 259 -6.27 36.43 14.77
C PRO A 259 -5.57 35.70 13.61
N ASP A 260 -5.61 34.36 13.58
CA ASP A 260 -5.01 33.57 12.50
C ASP A 260 -5.74 33.82 11.16
N HIS A 261 -7.08 33.78 11.17
CA HIS A 261 -7.88 34.01 9.97
C HIS A 261 -7.94 35.50 9.58
N GLY A 262 -7.74 36.40 10.55
CA GLY A 262 -7.48 37.82 10.33
C GLY A 262 -6.10 38.14 9.75
N TYR A 263 -5.29 37.12 9.47
CA TYR A 263 -4.00 37.22 8.78
C TYR A 263 -4.04 36.46 7.44
N TRP A 264 -3.44 37.06 6.42
CA TRP A 264 -3.13 36.39 5.16
C TRP A 264 -1.66 36.62 4.83
N GLY A 265 -0.91 35.54 4.72
CA GLY A 265 0.52 35.59 4.47
C GLY A 265 1.21 34.28 4.81
N ARG A 266 2.53 34.27 4.66
CA ARG A 266 3.36 33.09 4.89
C ARG A 266 3.39 32.72 6.40
N PRO A 267 3.40 31.44 6.78
CA PRO A 267 3.42 31.05 8.19
C PRO A 267 4.71 31.48 8.91
N GLU A 268 5.81 31.61 8.19
CA GLU A 268 7.12 32.05 8.70
C GLU A 268 7.13 33.54 9.09
N ASP A 269 6.18 34.33 8.57
CA ASP A 269 6.05 35.78 8.79
C ASP A 269 5.01 36.12 9.89
N MET A 270 4.41 35.11 10.54
CA MET A 270 3.43 35.32 11.61
C MET A 270 4.02 36.06 12.82
N THR A 271 3.32 37.09 13.29
CA THR A 271 3.71 37.88 14.48
C THR A 271 2.64 37.93 15.57
N MET A 272 1.42 37.45 15.29
CA MET A 272 0.33 37.42 16.27
C MET A 272 0.62 36.41 17.38
N ALA A 273 -0.02 36.60 18.54
CA ALA A 273 0.02 35.61 19.60
C ALA A 273 -0.68 34.32 19.16
N ARG A 274 -0.06 33.17 19.49
CA ARG A 274 -0.56 31.83 19.16
C ARG A 274 -0.79 31.03 20.44
N PRO A 275 -1.92 31.25 21.14
CA PRO A 275 -2.21 30.56 22.40
C PRO A 275 -2.38 29.05 22.18
N ALA A 276 -2.03 28.26 23.18
CA ALA A 276 -2.26 26.83 23.21
C ALA A 276 -3.46 26.49 24.11
N TYR A 277 -4.32 25.56 23.69
CA TYR A 277 -5.49 25.14 24.44
C TYR A 277 -5.42 23.65 24.71
N LYS A 278 -5.81 23.26 25.93
CA LYS A 278 -5.71 21.89 26.43
C LYS A 278 -6.96 21.38 27.10
N LEU A 279 -7.06 20.07 27.13
CA LEU A 279 -8.00 19.27 27.89
C LEU A 279 -7.38 18.88 29.22
N THR A 280 -8.24 18.82 30.25
CA THR A 280 -7.89 18.40 31.60
C THR A 280 -9.06 17.64 32.21
N THR A 281 -8.90 17.12 33.44
CA THR A 281 -9.99 16.47 34.17
C THR A 281 -11.20 17.38 34.44
N SER A 282 -11.03 18.71 34.47
CA SER A 282 -12.13 19.69 34.62
C SER A 282 -12.62 20.27 33.29
N LYS A 283 -11.90 20.02 32.21
CA LYS A 283 -12.20 20.43 30.84
C LYS A 283 -12.02 19.21 29.91
N PRO A 284 -12.93 18.22 29.99
CA PRO A 284 -12.79 16.96 29.26
C PRO A 284 -12.97 17.12 27.76
N GLY A 285 -12.53 16.12 27.00
CA GLY A 285 -12.68 16.04 25.55
C GLY A 285 -12.37 14.62 25.06
N SER A 286 -13.33 13.72 25.28
CA SER A 286 -13.22 12.29 24.99
C SER A 286 -13.02 12.00 23.51
N ASP A 287 -13.72 12.73 22.65
CA ASP A 287 -13.57 12.74 21.20
C ASP A 287 -12.09 12.95 20.80
N ALA A 288 -11.52 14.12 21.09
CA ALA A 288 -10.16 14.44 20.71
C ALA A 288 -9.13 13.53 21.40
N ALA A 289 -9.30 13.22 22.69
CA ALA A 289 -8.37 12.35 23.40
C ALA A 289 -8.39 10.90 22.90
N ALA A 290 -9.56 10.35 22.59
CA ALA A 290 -9.68 9.00 22.03
C ALA A 290 -9.25 8.92 20.56
N GLU A 291 -9.41 9.99 19.77
CA GLU A 291 -8.86 10.05 18.42
C GLU A 291 -7.32 10.13 18.43
N TYR A 292 -6.71 10.87 19.37
CA TYR A 292 -5.25 10.82 19.57
C TYR A 292 -4.80 9.41 19.96
N ALA A 293 -5.55 8.75 20.86
CA ALA A 293 -5.28 7.37 21.23
C ALA A 293 -5.37 6.43 20.02
N ALA A 294 -6.38 6.58 19.16
CA ALA A 294 -6.52 5.81 17.93
C ALA A 294 -5.33 6.05 16.99
N ALA A 295 -5.00 7.31 16.69
CA ALA A 295 -3.88 7.69 15.82
C ALA A 295 -2.56 7.07 16.29
N MET A 296 -2.26 7.17 17.59
CA MET A 296 -1.07 6.57 18.20
C MET A 296 -1.11 5.04 18.18
N THR A 297 -2.29 4.44 18.38
CA THR A 297 -2.44 2.98 18.38
C THR A 297 -2.22 2.36 17.00
N VAL A 298 -2.89 2.86 15.96
CA VAL A 298 -2.69 2.37 14.58
C VAL A 298 -1.25 2.57 14.16
N SER A 299 -0.69 3.72 14.49
CA SER A 299 0.70 4.04 14.17
C SER A 299 1.69 3.15 14.92
N SER A 300 1.39 2.73 16.16
CA SER A 300 2.23 1.75 16.86
C SER A 300 2.33 0.42 16.09
N LEU A 301 1.26 -0.02 15.42
CA LEU A 301 1.27 -1.19 14.55
C LEU A 301 2.11 -0.96 13.30
N VAL A 302 1.93 0.19 12.64
CA VAL A 302 2.66 0.58 11.43
C VAL A 302 4.17 0.69 11.66
N PHE A 303 4.59 1.25 12.79
CA PHE A 303 5.99 1.45 13.15
C PHE A 303 6.61 0.27 13.90
N LYS A 304 5.84 -0.78 14.22
CA LYS A 304 6.29 -1.90 15.07
C LYS A 304 7.64 -2.46 14.62
N ASP A 305 7.81 -2.71 13.32
CA ASP A 305 9.05 -3.27 12.77
C ASP A 305 10.06 -2.21 12.32
N LYS A 306 9.56 -1.02 11.91
CA LYS A 306 10.40 0.07 11.38
C LYS A 306 11.14 0.83 12.48
N ASP A 307 10.48 1.04 13.63
CA ASP A 307 11.01 1.72 14.81
C ASP A 307 10.27 1.22 16.08
N PRO A 308 10.70 0.08 16.65
CA PRO A 308 10.05 -0.53 17.80
C PRO A 308 9.99 0.39 19.04
N ALA A 309 11.01 1.23 19.23
CA ALA A 309 11.07 2.15 20.37
C ALA A 309 10.00 3.26 20.23
N PHE A 310 9.86 3.83 19.03
CA PHE A 310 8.80 4.78 18.75
C PHE A 310 7.42 4.13 18.85
N SER A 311 7.25 2.93 18.30
CA SER A 311 6.02 2.14 18.40
C SER A 311 5.57 1.94 19.85
N GLN A 312 6.48 1.48 20.73
CA GLN A 312 6.17 1.27 22.14
C GLN A 312 5.82 2.57 22.86
N LYS A 313 6.52 3.67 22.54
CA LYS A 313 6.21 5.00 23.09
C LYS A 313 4.80 5.44 22.71
N LEU A 314 4.42 5.29 21.44
CA LEU A 314 3.06 5.61 20.97
C LEU A 314 2.00 4.81 21.71
N LEU A 315 2.19 3.48 21.84
CA LEU A 315 1.21 2.63 22.53
C LEU A 315 1.05 2.98 24.01
N THR A 316 2.12 3.39 24.69
CA THR A 316 2.05 3.87 26.08
C THR A 316 1.20 5.12 26.21
N HIS A 317 1.44 6.14 25.37
CA HIS A 317 0.65 7.37 25.39
C HIS A 317 -0.80 7.11 24.94
N ALA A 318 -1.03 6.20 23.98
CA ALA A 318 -2.36 5.83 23.52
C ALA A 318 -3.24 5.26 24.64
N LYS A 319 -2.70 4.32 25.44
CA LYS A 319 -3.43 3.75 26.58
C LYS A 319 -3.81 4.82 27.60
N GLN A 320 -2.88 5.69 27.96
CA GLN A 320 -3.10 6.78 28.90
C GLN A 320 -4.17 7.77 28.39
N LEU A 321 -4.10 8.17 27.11
CA LEU A 321 -5.07 9.09 26.52
C LEU A 321 -6.47 8.47 26.40
N TYR A 322 -6.55 7.17 26.11
CA TYR A 322 -7.84 6.48 26.10
C TYR A 322 -8.43 6.37 27.51
N ASP A 323 -7.61 6.04 28.51
CA ASP A 323 -8.05 6.01 29.92
C ASP A 323 -8.54 7.41 30.35
N PHE A 324 -7.85 8.49 29.96
CA PHE A 324 -8.28 9.87 30.18
C PHE A 324 -9.63 10.17 29.50
N ALA A 325 -9.77 9.79 28.23
CA ALA A 325 -10.98 10.01 27.44
C ALA A 325 -12.21 9.28 28.02
N GLU A 326 -12.03 8.03 28.46
CA GLU A 326 -13.09 7.21 29.02
C GLU A 326 -13.48 7.69 30.43
N GLN A 327 -12.49 8.02 31.27
CA GLN A 327 -12.75 8.41 32.67
C GLN A 327 -13.40 9.80 32.78
N TYR A 328 -13.00 10.75 31.93
CA TYR A 328 -13.47 12.13 31.97
C TYR A 328 -14.23 12.48 30.69
N LYS A 329 -15.54 12.18 30.70
CA LYS A 329 -16.40 12.28 29.52
C LYS A 329 -16.81 13.71 29.19
N GLY A 330 -16.71 14.08 27.93
CA GLY A 330 -17.21 15.35 27.41
C GLY A 330 -16.68 15.65 26.01
N LYS A 331 -17.27 16.63 25.33
CA LYS A 331 -16.84 17.04 23.98
C LYS A 331 -15.71 18.05 24.07
N TYR A 332 -14.63 17.87 23.31
CA TYR A 332 -13.48 18.76 23.41
C TYR A 332 -13.84 20.20 23.04
N SER A 333 -14.78 20.41 22.10
CA SER A 333 -15.18 21.74 21.65
C SER A 333 -16.00 22.50 22.70
N ASP A 334 -16.56 21.82 23.70
CA ASP A 334 -17.20 22.48 24.84
C ASP A 334 -16.14 23.01 25.84
N SER A 335 -15.02 22.30 25.93
CA SER A 335 -13.85 22.65 26.75
C SER A 335 -12.93 23.69 26.08
N VAL A 336 -12.76 23.58 24.77
CA VAL A 336 -11.98 24.47 23.91
C VAL A 336 -12.95 25.15 22.94
N GLN A 337 -13.72 26.10 23.46
CA GLN A 337 -14.77 26.80 22.70
C GLN A 337 -14.26 27.54 21.45
N LYS A 338 -12.95 27.84 21.39
CA LYS A 338 -12.31 28.41 20.21
C LYS A 338 -12.33 27.49 19.01
N ALA A 339 -12.44 26.18 19.21
CA ALA A 339 -12.58 25.21 18.12
C ALA A 339 -14.04 25.06 17.63
N ALA A 340 -15.04 25.45 18.43
CA ALA A 340 -16.45 25.15 18.17
C ALA A 340 -17.04 25.87 16.95
N GLY A 341 -16.39 26.91 16.42
CA GLY A 341 -16.78 27.56 15.17
C GLY A 341 -16.22 26.90 13.91
N TYR A 342 -15.32 25.94 14.07
CA TYR A 342 -14.49 25.37 12.99
C TYR A 342 -14.63 23.84 12.96
N TYR A 343 -14.23 23.20 14.06
CA TYR A 343 -14.25 21.75 14.25
C TYR A 343 -15.11 21.38 15.45
N ARG A 344 -16.39 21.77 15.40
CA ARG A 344 -17.33 21.44 16.47
C ARG A 344 -17.56 19.94 16.54
N SER A 345 -17.31 19.35 17.70
CA SER A 345 -17.68 17.97 17.95
C SER A 345 -19.18 17.84 18.12
N ASN A 346 -19.76 16.90 17.38
CA ASN A 346 -21.17 16.55 17.54
C ASN A 346 -21.39 15.66 18.76
N LYS A 347 -20.58 14.60 18.88
CA LYS A 347 -20.61 13.60 19.95
C LYS A 347 -19.22 12.98 20.13
N TYR A 348 -19.06 12.07 21.09
CA TYR A 348 -17.74 11.50 21.41
C TYR A 348 -17.76 9.97 21.58
N GLU A 349 -18.95 9.37 21.62
CA GLU A 349 -19.14 7.96 21.86
C GLU A 349 -18.51 7.10 20.74
N ASP A 350 -18.55 7.56 19.50
CA ASP A 350 -17.92 6.85 18.39
C ASP A 350 -16.40 6.92 18.39
N GLU A 351 -15.77 8.00 18.88
CA GLU A 351 -14.33 7.99 19.14
C GLU A 351 -13.97 7.03 20.29
N LEU A 352 -14.83 6.89 21.30
CA LEU A 352 -14.60 5.90 22.36
C LEU A 352 -14.67 4.47 21.81
N VAL A 353 -15.58 4.17 20.88
CA VAL A 353 -15.59 2.89 20.14
C VAL A 353 -14.32 2.74 19.32
N TRP A 354 -13.98 3.77 18.55
CA TRP A 354 -12.86 3.79 17.61
C TRP A 354 -11.52 3.54 18.29
N GLY A 355 -11.23 4.31 19.34
CA GLY A 355 -10.01 4.16 20.14
C GLY A 355 -9.92 2.79 20.82
N ALA A 356 -11.03 2.27 21.37
CA ALA A 356 -11.04 0.96 21.99
C ALA A 356 -10.87 -0.17 20.97
N ALA A 357 -11.53 -0.11 19.82
CA ALA A 357 -11.41 -1.13 18.78
C ALA A 357 -9.96 -1.23 18.28
N TRP A 358 -9.30 -0.09 18.09
CA TRP A 358 -7.87 -0.06 17.74
C TRP A 358 -6.98 -0.56 18.86
N LEU A 359 -7.20 -0.16 20.12
CA LEU A 359 -6.44 -0.66 21.26
C LEU A 359 -6.62 -2.16 21.44
N TYR A 360 -7.82 -2.69 21.22
CA TYR A 360 -8.04 -4.13 21.20
C TYR A 360 -7.24 -4.80 20.09
N LYS A 361 -7.29 -4.27 18.85
CA LYS A 361 -6.49 -4.80 17.73
C LYS A 361 -4.98 -4.82 18.04
N ALA A 362 -4.47 -3.81 18.74
CA ALA A 362 -3.04 -3.72 19.04
C ALA A 362 -2.59 -4.52 20.28
N THR A 363 -3.47 -4.74 21.25
CA THR A 363 -3.09 -5.29 22.57
C THR A 363 -3.70 -6.65 22.88
N ASN A 364 -4.79 -7.00 22.19
CA ASN A 364 -5.65 -8.14 22.50
C ASN A 364 -6.22 -8.12 23.96
N GLU A 365 -6.21 -6.97 24.63
CA GLU A 365 -6.80 -6.82 25.97
C GLU A 365 -8.33 -6.76 25.87
N SER A 366 -9.02 -7.80 26.33
CA SER A 366 -10.48 -7.96 26.21
C SER A 366 -11.32 -6.80 26.78
N LYS A 367 -10.77 -6.01 27.71
CA LYS A 367 -11.42 -4.82 28.25
C LYS A 367 -11.76 -3.80 27.15
N TYR A 368 -10.88 -3.64 26.16
CA TYR A 368 -11.08 -2.68 25.09
C TYR A 368 -12.17 -3.15 24.13
N LEU A 369 -12.22 -4.44 23.76
CA LEU A 369 -13.33 -4.95 22.95
C LEU A 369 -14.66 -4.75 23.67
N LYS A 370 -14.74 -5.03 24.98
CA LYS A 370 -15.96 -4.79 25.76
C LYS A 370 -16.39 -3.32 25.76
N LEU A 371 -15.45 -2.39 25.91
CA LEU A 371 -15.74 -0.95 25.84
C LEU A 371 -16.20 -0.54 24.44
N ALA A 372 -15.55 -1.04 23.38
CA ALA A 372 -15.97 -0.77 22.01
C ALA A 372 -17.40 -1.27 21.74
N GLU A 373 -17.73 -2.48 22.18
CA GLU A 373 -19.10 -3.01 22.05
C GLU A 373 -20.11 -2.28 22.95
N GLN A 374 -19.68 -1.78 24.11
CA GLN A 374 -20.53 -1.02 25.03
C GLN A 374 -20.96 0.33 24.46
N TYR A 375 -20.05 1.06 23.82
CA TYR A 375 -20.33 2.38 23.23
C TYR A 375 -20.87 2.31 21.79
N TYR A 376 -20.90 1.13 21.17
CA TYR A 376 -21.34 0.99 19.79
C TYR A 376 -22.84 1.28 19.63
N GLU A 377 -23.16 2.20 18.72
CA GLU A 377 -24.52 2.52 18.31
C GLU A 377 -24.82 1.86 16.96
N THR A 378 -25.96 1.17 16.84
CA THR A 378 -26.38 0.48 15.62
C THR A 378 -27.08 1.42 14.64
N GLY A 379 -26.84 1.22 13.34
CA GLY A 379 -27.53 1.95 12.27
C GLY A 379 -26.61 2.29 11.09
N PRO A 380 -27.19 2.77 9.98
CA PRO A 380 -26.40 3.22 8.84
C PRO A 380 -25.64 4.51 9.17
N ASP A 381 -24.42 4.64 8.66
CA ASP A 381 -23.56 5.80 8.88
C ASP A 381 -24.02 7.02 8.06
N TRP A 382 -24.03 8.20 8.71
CA TRP A 382 -24.20 9.48 8.03
C TRP A 382 -23.02 9.80 7.10
N GLY A 383 -21.80 9.41 7.45
CA GLY A 383 -20.60 9.50 6.61
C GLY A 383 -19.30 9.65 7.38
N GLN A 384 -18.36 8.72 7.15
CA GLN A 384 -17.02 8.73 7.71
C GLN A 384 -16.30 10.09 7.52
N SER A 385 -15.82 10.67 8.62
CA SER A 385 -15.09 11.95 8.61
C SER A 385 -14.15 12.12 9.81
N TRP A 386 -13.68 13.35 10.04
CA TRP A 386 -12.91 13.71 11.23
C TRP A 386 -13.77 13.70 12.51
N ASP A 387 -15.09 13.91 12.38
CA ASP A 387 -16.05 14.01 13.48
C ASP A 387 -16.90 12.74 13.66
N ASP A 388 -17.04 11.93 12.62
CA ASP A 388 -17.90 10.74 12.63
C ASP A 388 -17.09 9.51 12.22
N LYS A 389 -17.06 8.50 13.11
CA LYS A 389 -16.28 7.26 12.98
C LYS A 389 -17.14 6.02 12.74
N PHE A 390 -18.44 6.16 12.46
CA PHE A 390 -19.38 5.03 12.42
C PHE A 390 -18.98 3.94 11.41
N SER A 391 -18.73 4.28 10.14
CA SER A 391 -18.31 3.31 9.13
C SER A 391 -17.02 2.60 9.53
N GLY A 392 -16.04 3.34 10.04
CA GLY A 392 -14.79 2.79 10.56
C GLY A 392 -15.03 1.81 11.71
N ASN A 393 -15.89 2.18 12.66
CA ASN A 393 -16.26 1.37 13.82
C ASN A 393 -16.93 0.06 13.43
N MET A 394 -17.97 0.10 12.57
CA MET A 394 -18.67 -1.10 12.13
C MET A 394 -17.75 -2.04 11.34
N ILE A 395 -16.90 -1.52 10.45
CA ILE A 395 -15.95 -2.34 9.68
C ILE A 395 -14.91 -2.97 10.61
N MET A 396 -14.35 -2.19 11.54
CA MET A 396 -13.35 -2.67 12.48
C MET A 396 -13.93 -3.75 13.39
N LEU A 397 -15.10 -3.51 13.99
CA LEU A 397 -15.76 -4.48 14.86
C LEU A 397 -16.22 -5.73 14.10
N TYR A 398 -16.69 -5.60 12.85
CA TYR A 398 -16.95 -6.75 11.99
C TYR A 398 -15.69 -7.58 11.74
N ARG A 399 -14.55 -6.93 11.43
CA ARG A 399 -13.27 -7.62 11.22
C ARG A 399 -12.79 -8.35 12.47
N LEU A 400 -12.97 -7.74 13.65
CA LEU A 400 -12.52 -8.28 14.93
C LEU A 400 -13.42 -9.40 15.48
N THR A 401 -14.73 -9.33 15.23
CA THR A 401 -15.71 -10.22 15.90
C THR A 401 -16.52 -11.11 14.95
N LYS A 402 -16.64 -10.72 13.69
CA LYS A 402 -17.50 -11.35 12.67
C LYS A 402 -18.99 -11.44 13.05
N LYS A 403 -19.46 -10.60 13.99
CA LYS A 403 -20.87 -10.54 14.38
C LYS A 403 -21.73 -9.93 13.26
N ASP A 404 -22.91 -10.51 13.05
CA ASP A 404 -23.84 -10.08 11.99
C ASP A 404 -24.38 -8.66 12.19
N ILE A 405 -24.45 -8.16 13.43
CA ILE A 405 -24.92 -6.80 13.71
C ILE A 405 -24.09 -5.74 12.96
N TYR A 406 -22.76 -5.87 12.99
CA TYR A 406 -21.85 -4.97 12.29
C TYR A 406 -21.91 -5.16 10.77
N LYS A 407 -22.05 -6.42 10.32
CA LYS A 407 -22.23 -6.72 8.90
C LYS A 407 -23.48 -6.02 8.36
N ASN A 408 -24.61 -6.12 9.07
CA ASN A 408 -25.87 -5.55 8.66
C ASN A 408 -25.80 -4.01 8.60
N ASP A 409 -25.12 -3.37 9.56
CA ASP A 409 -24.90 -1.92 9.54
C ASP A 409 -24.02 -1.47 8.38
N ILE A 410 -22.98 -2.24 8.03
CA ILE A 410 -22.14 -2.01 6.84
C ILE A 410 -22.99 -2.09 5.57
N GLU A 411 -23.77 -3.17 5.42
CA GLU A 411 -24.62 -3.38 4.26
C GLU A 411 -25.70 -2.29 4.14
N ALA A 412 -26.31 -1.88 5.25
CA ALA A 412 -27.28 -0.79 5.31
C ALA A 412 -26.64 0.56 4.91
N THR A 413 -25.44 0.84 5.41
CA THR A 413 -24.68 2.06 5.08
C THR A 413 -24.41 2.14 3.59
N PHE A 414 -23.87 1.09 2.97
CA PHE A 414 -23.58 1.14 1.53
C PHE A 414 -24.84 1.07 0.67
N THR A 415 -25.91 0.44 1.14
CA THR A 415 -27.23 0.54 0.49
C THR A 415 -27.72 1.99 0.45
N ASP A 416 -27.49 2.76 1.52
CA ASP A 416 -27.86 4.18 1.57
C ASP A 416 -26.98 5.09 0.69
N TRP A 417 -25.68 4.80 0.68
CA TRP A 417 -24.68 5.61 -0.04
C TRP A 417 -24.62 5.34 -1.54
N MET A 418 -24.97 4.14 -2.00
CA MET A 418 -24.90 3.76 -3.41
C MET A 418 -26.11 4.25 -4.22
N PRO A 419 -26.03 4.27 -5.57
CA PRO A 419 -27.14 4.70 -6.41
C PRO A 419 -28.44 3.95 -6.11
N GLY A 420 -29.50 4.70 -5.80
CA GLY A 420 -30.80 4.16 -5.37
C GLY A 420 -31.05 4.25 -3.85
N GLY A 421 -30.02 4.58 -3.06
CA GLY A 421 -30.16 4.94 -1.64
C GLY A 421 -30.61 6.39 -1.42
N THR A 422 -30.47 6.91 -0.19
CA THR A 422 -30.95 8.27 0.14
C THR A 422 -29.90 9.36 -0.09
N VAL A 423 -28.61 9.01 -0.23
CA VAL A 423 -27.56 9.99 -0.54
C VAL A 423 -27.80 10.59 -1.93
N PRO A 424 -27.91 11.93 -2.07
CA PRO A 424 -28.06 12.57 -3.36
C PRO A 424 -26.83 12.36 -4.25
N TYR A 425 -27.04 12.24 -5.56
CA TYR A 425 -25.97 12.20 -6.55
C TYR A 425 -26.01 13.43 -7.44
N THR A 426 -24.83 13.96 -7.76
CA THR A 426 -24.71 14.97 -8.81
C THR A 426 -25.01 14.35 -10.18
N PRO A 427 -25.40 15.16 -11.19
CA PRO A 427 -25.60 14.67 -12.56
C PRO A 427 -24.43 13.85 -13.14
N LYS A 428 -23.18 14.15 -12.78
CA LYS A 428 -21.98 13.40 -13.22
C LYS A 428 -21.57 12.26 -12.27
N GLY A 429 -22.34 11.98 -11.21
CA GLY A 429 -22.21 10.75 -10.42
C GLY A 429 -21.38 10.82 -9.14
N LEU A 430 -21.14 12.02 -8.59
CA LEU A 430 -20.56 12.18 -7.25
C LEU A 430 -21.64 11.96 -6.19
N ALA A 431 -21.35 11.12 -5.20
CA ALA A 431 -22.17 11.00 -3.98
C ALA A 431 -22.04 12.30 -3.16
N TYR A 432 -23.11 13.10 -3.12
CA TYR A 432 -23.10 14.46 -2.60
C TYR A 432 -23.75 14.52 -1.22
N ARG A 433 -22.94 14.43 -0.15
CA ARG A 433 -23.44 14.44 1.22
C ARG A 433 -23.68 15.83 1.78
N LEU A 434 -22.70 16.72 1.63
CA LEU A 434 -22.71 18.06 2.21
C LEU A 434 -22.08 19.05 1.24
N GLN A 435 -22.51 20.31 1.28
CA GLN A 435 -21.91 21.36 0.45
C GLN A 435 -20.45 21.67 0.83
N TRP A 436 -20.08 21.42 2.09
CA TRP A 436 -18.73 21.59 2.60
C TRP A 436 -17.94 20.31 2.33
N ALA A 437 -17.03 20.36 1.37
CA ALA A 437 -16.18 19.24 0.97
C ALA A 437 -16.91 17.98 0.49
N PRO A 438 -17.80 18.07 -0.51
CA PRO A 438 -18.48 16.90 -1.05
C PRO A 438 -17.49 15.80 -1.51
N LEU A 439 -16.33 16.17 -2.06
CA LEU A 439 -15.31 15.20 -2.48
C LEU A 439 -14.73 14.43 -1.29
N ARG A 440 -14.38 15.10 -0.20
CA ARG A 440 -13.86 14.46 1.03
C ARG A 440 -14.81 13.38 1.51
N TYR A 441 -16.11 13.67 1.60
CA TYR A 441 -17.09 12.70 2.08
C TYR A 441 -17.24 11.49 1.15
N ALA A 442 -17.38 11.73 -0.17
CA ALA A 442 -17.51 10.65 -1.14
C ALA A 442 -16.30 9.71 -1.13
N ILE A 443 -15.10 10.28 -1.01
CA ILE A 443 -13.86 9.52 -1.08
C ILE A 443 -13.53 8.83 0.25
N ASN A 444 -13.85 9.45 1.41
CA ASN A 444 -13.78 8.76 2.70
C ASN A 444 -14.63 7.48 2.67
N MET A 445 -15.85 7.58 2.15
CA MET A 445 -16.72 6.42 2.00
C MET A 445 -16.25 5.43 0.94
N ALA A 446 -15.56 5.89 -0.12
CA ALA A 446 -14.90 5.00 -1.07
C ALA A 446 -13.82 4.15 -0.38
N PHE A 447 -13.00 4.75 0.50
CA PHE A 447 -12.04 3.99 1.30
C PHE A 447 -12.71 2.99 2.24
N MET A 448 -13.80 3.39 2.92
CA MET A 448 -14.60 2.45 3.73
C MET A 448 -15.17 1.29 2.88
N ALA A 449 -15.61 1.56 1.65
CA ALA A 449 -16.11 0.54 0.74
C ALA A 449 -15.01 -0.47 0.35
N PHE A 450 -13.78 -0.01 0.14
CA PHE A 450 -12.63 -0.88 -0.11
C PHE A 450 -12.34 -1.79 1.09
N LEU A 451 -12.36 -1.24 2.30
CA LEU A 451 -12.16 -2.03 3.51
C LEU A 451 -13.29 -3.05 3.76
N ALA A 452 -14.53 -2.70 3.44
CA ALA A 452 -15.65 -3.62 3.49
C ALA A 452 -15.52 -4.74 2.45
N ALA A 453 -15.10 -4.40 1.22
CA ALA A 453 -14.78 -5.37 0.17
C ALA A 453 -13.69 -6.35 0.62
N ASP A 454 -12.61 -5.86 1.22
CA ASP A 454 -11.52 -6.67 1.76
C ASP A 454 -11.94 -7.54 2.94
N SER A 455 -13.03 -7.16 3.59
CA SER A 455 -13.65 -7.97 4.65
C SER A 455 -14.53 -9.09 4.10
N GLY A 456 -14.67 -9.21 2.77
CA GLY A 456 -15.47 -10.22 2.06
C GLY A 456 -16.91 -9.81 1.80
N LEU A 457 -17.26 -8.53 1.90
CA LEU A 457 -18.63 -8.02 1.72
C LEU A 457 -18.76 -7.35 0.35
N HIS A 458 -19.64 -7.88 -0.51
CA HIS A 458 -20.00 -7.31 -1.82
C HIS A 458 -18.80 -6.76 -2.62
N ALA A 459 -17.70 -7.51 -2.62
CA ALA A 459 -16.38 -6.96 -2.94
C ALA A 459 -16.30 -6.28 -4.31
N ASP A 460 -16.87 -6.87 -5.35
CA ASP A 460 -16.89 -6.30 -6.70
C ASP A 460 -17.70 -5.00 -6.77
N GLU A 461 -18.86 -4.97 -6.11
CA GLU A 461 -19.78 -3.84 -6.13
C GLU A 461 -19.20 -2.65 -5.37
N TYR A 462 -18.75 -2.88 -4.14
CA TYR A 462 -18.22 -1.85 -3.25
C TYR A 462 -16.95 -1.22 -3.83
N ARG A 463 -16.07 -2.06 -4.39
CA ARG A 463 -14.84 -1.59 -5.03
C ARG A 463 -15.11 -0.88 -6.35
N ALA A 464 -16.06 -1.34 -7.16
CA ALA A 464 -16.45 -0.64 -8.39
C ALA A 464 -17.08 0.73 -8.10
N TRP A 465 -17.91 0.82 -7.06
CA TRP A 465 -18.49 2.09 -6.64
C TRP A 465 -17.44 3.06 -6.11
N GLY A 466 -16.58 2.61 -5.18
CA GLY A 466 -15.52 3.45 -4.63
C GLY A 466 -14.56 3.99 -5.69
N LYS A 467 -14.20 3.17 -6.69
CA LYS A 467 -13.36 3.59 -7.83
C LYS A 467 -14.01 4.68 -8.68
N LYS A 468 -15.34 4.73 -8.81
CA LYS A 468 -16.03 5.84 -9.50
C LYS A 468 -15.92 7.14 -8.72
N GLN A 469 -16.00 7.10 -7.39
CA GLN A 469 -15.87 8.31 -6.57
C GLN A 469 -14.42 8.85 -6.63
N VAL A 470 -13.43 7.97 -6.59
CA VAL A 470 -12.02 8.34 -6.81
C VAL A 470 -11.81 8.89 -8.23
N GLY A 471 -12.33 8.19 -9.25
CA GLY A 471 -12.24 8.63 -10.65
C GLY A 471 -12.89 9.99 -10.92
N TYR A 472 -14.01 10.30 -10.24
CA TYR A 472 -14.62 11.63 -10.28
C TYR A 472 -13.63 12.73 -9.86
N ALA A 473 -12.92 12.54 -8.74
CA ALA A 473 -11.92 13.49 -8.25
C ALA A 473 -10.71 13.61 -9.19
N LEU A 474 -10.30 12.50 -9.83
CA LEU A 474 -9.11 12.45 -10.67
C LEU A 474 -9.34 12.90 -12.12
N GLY A 475 -10.58 12.90 -12.61
CA GLY A 475 -10.88 13.51 -13.92
C GLY A 475 -12.04 12.95 -14.73
N ASP A 476 -12.86 12.03 -14.21
CA ASP A 476 -13.97 11.42 -14.98
C ASP A 476 -14.95 12.46 -15.56
N THR A 477 -14.99 13.65 -14.97
CA THR A 477 -15.89 14.74 -15.34
C THR A 477 -15.34 15.69 -16.41
N GLY A 478 -14.11 15.46 -16.88
CA GLY A 478 -13.40 16.29 -17.87
C GLY A 478 -12.33 17.23 -17.29
N HIS A 479 -12.23 17.33 -15.96
CA HIS A 479 -11.12 18.01 -15.28
C HIS A 479 -10.85 17.37 -13.91
N SER A 480 -9.63 17.57 -13.40
CA SER A 480 -9.20 17.12 -12.09
C SER A 480 -9.68 18.06 -10.98
N TYR A 481 -9.85 17.53 -9.78
CA TYR A 481 -10.04 18.28 -8.53
C TYR A 481 -8.82 18.19 -7.59
N VAL A 482 -7.71 17.64 -8.10
CA VAL A 482 -6.45 17.47 -7.36
C VAL A 482 -5.44 18.48 -7.90
N VAL A 483 -5.01 19.40 -7.05
CA VAL A 483 -4.08 20.48 -7.42
C VAL A 483 -2.80 19.89 -8.02
N GLY A 484 -2.42 20.37 -9.21
CA GLY A 484 -1.21 19.95 -9.90
C GLY A 484 -1.24 18.53 -10.48
N TYR A 485 -2.39 17.85 -10.58
CA TYR A 485 -2.52 16.52 -11.18
C TYR A 485 -3.64 16.45 -12.24
N GLY A 486 -3.40 15.72 -13.32
CA GLY A 486 -4.42 15.44 -14.35
C GLY A 486 -4.72 16.63 -15.27
N VAL A 487 -5.90 16.62 -15.88
CA VAL A 487 -6.32 17.63 -16.88
C VAL A 487 -6.99 18.79 -16.17
N ASN A 488 -6.57 20.02 -16.48
CA ASN A 488 -7.14 21.27 -15.94
C ASN A 488 -7.36 21.26 -14.41
N PRO A 489 -6.33 20.96 -13.60
CA PRO A 489 -6.47 20.96 -12.15
C PRO A 489 -6.76 22.36 -11.59
N PRO A 490 -7.28 22.46 -10.35
CA PRO A 490 -7.39 23.74 -9.64
C PRO A 490 -6.02 24.41 -9.53
N GLN A 491 -5.99 25.72 -9.76
CA GLN A 491 -4.78 26.54 -9.70
C GLN A 491 -4.86 27.60 -8.61
N ARG A 492 -6.04 27.82 -8.00
CA ARG A 492 -6.27 28.85 -7.00
C ARG A 492 -6.89 28.27 -5.72
N PRO A 493 -6.29 27.22 -5.10
CA PRO A 493 -6.77 26.72 -3.81
C PRO A 493 -6.74 27.83 -2.76
N HIS A 494 -7.74 27.85 -1.87
CA HIS A 494 -7.83 28.75 -0.71
C HIS A 494 -6.74 28.39 0.30
N HIS A 495 -5.50 28.80 0.03
CA HIS A 495 -4.35 28.39 0.82
C HIS A 495 -3.30 29.50 0.88
N ARG A 496 -3.03 29.98 2.10
CA ARG A 496 -2.21 31.19 2.34
C ARG A 496 -0.80 31.06 1.79
N SER A 497 -0.08 30.02 2.20
CA SER A 497 1.36 29.93 1.89
C SER A 497 1.64 29.73 0.40
N SER A 498 0.81 28.94 -0.30
CA SER A 498 0.97 28.75 -1.75
C SER A 498 0.51 29.96 -2.58
N SER A 499 -0.35 30.81 -2.02
CA SER A 499 -0.77 32.07 -2.67
C SER A 499 0.28 33.18 -2.61
N CYS A 500 1.30 33.04 -1.77
CA CYS A 500 2.34 34.06 -1.61
C CYS A 500 3.40 33.96 -2.70
N PRO A 501 3.94 35.08 -3.20
CA PRO A 501 5.13 35.04 -4.07
C PRO A 501 6.35 34.46 -3.33
N SER A 502 7.43 34.18 -4.05
CA SER A 502 8.69 33.78 -3.44
C SER A 502 9.28 34.90 -2.56
N ARG A 503 9.99 34.52 -1.49
CA ARG A 503 10.76 35.48 -0.70
C ARG A 503 11.89 36.07 -1.58
N PRO A 504 12.28 37.34 -1.36
CA PRO A 504 11.90 38.22 -0.25
C PRO A 504 10.64 39.08 -0.46
N ALA A 505 9.84 38.91 -1.53
CA ALA A 505 8.63 39.70 -1.76
C ALA A 505 7.69 39.68 -0.53
N PRO A 506 6.97 40.78 -0.22
CA PRO A 506 5.94 40.76 0.82
C PRO A 506 4.81 39.80 0.44
N CYS A 507 4.03 39.35 1.43
CA CYS A 507 2.76 38.65 1.20
C CYS A 507 1.72 39.17 2.21
N SER A 508 0.49 39.39 1.76
CA SER A 508 -0.59 40.03 2.52
C SER A 508 -1.97 39.65 1.93
N PHE A 509 -3.05 40.25 2.43
CA PHE A 509 -4.39 40.10 1.82
C PHE A 509 -4.45 40.53 0.35
N ALA A 510 -3.53 41.38 -0.14
CA ALA A 510 -3.46 41.71 -1.56
C ALA A 510 -3.21 40.47 -2.44
N ASP A 511 -2.50 39.47 -1.93
CA ASP A 511 -2.20 38.22 -2.64
C ASP A 511 -3.42 37.29 -2.69
N GLN A 512 -4.24 37.29 -1.63
CA GLN A 512 -5.54 36.59 -1.66
C GLN A 512 -6.41 37.08 -2.81
N GLN A 513 -6.42 38.40 -3.06
CA GLN A 513 -7.28 39.06 -4.03
C GLN A 513 -6.80 38.90 -5.49
N GLN A 514 -5.64 38.29 -5.74
CA GLN A 514 -5.13 38.14 -7.10
C GLN A 514 -6.01 37.21 -7.94
N SER A 515 -6.30 37.60 -9.17
CA SER A 515 -7.08 36.80 -10.12
C SER A 515 -6.26 35.69 -10.80
N GLY A 516 -4.93 35.73 -10.69
CA GLY A 516 -4.04 34.73 -11.26
C GLY A 516 -4.00 33.42 -10.45
N PRO A 517 -3.35 32.37 -10.99
CA PRO A 517 -2.96 31.17 -10.25
C PRO A 517 -2.23 31.49 -8.94
N ASN A 518 -2.23 30.55 -8.00
CA ASN A 518 -1.30 30.62 -6.88
C ASN A 518 0.14 30.56 -7.41
N PRO A 519 1.07 31.41 -6.91
CA PRO A 519 2.48 31.38 -7.28
C PRO A 519 3.11 30.01 -7.11
N HIS A 520 2.75 29.27 -6.06
CA HIS A 520 3.25 27.92 -5.81
C HIS A 520 2.16 26.89 -6.05
N VAL A 521 2.50 25.79 -6.71
CA VAL A 521 1.56 24.69 -6.92
C VAL A 521 1.47 23.85 -5.64
N LEU A 522 0.30 23.80 -5.03
CA LEU A 522 0.04 22.98 -3.83
C LEU A 522 -0.22 21.52 -4.23
N TYR A 523 0.80 20.85 -4.76
CA TYR A 523 0.68 19.51 -5.33
C TYR A 523 -0.09 18.54 -4.42
N GLY A 524 -1.06 17.85 -5.02
CA GLY A 524 -1.80 16.76 -4.40
C GLY A 524 -2.95 17.16 -3.49
N ALA A 525 -3.14 18.45 -3.22
CA ALA A 525 -4.28 18.90 -2.43
C ALA A 525 -5.61 18.58 -3.13
N LEU A 526 -6.50 17.89 -2.44
CA LEU A 526 -7.88 17.69 -2.87
C LEU A 526 -8.70 18.91 -2.45
N VAL A 527 -9.28 19.62 -3.41
CA VAL A 527 -10.17 20.75 -3.10
C VAL A 527 -11.52 20.28 -2.59
N GLY A 528 -12.29 21.16 -1.95
CA GLY A 528 -13.64 20.85 -1.47
C GLY A 528 -14.55 20.25 -2.55
N GLY A 529 -14.50 20.82 -3.76
CA GLY A 529 -15.12 20.25 -4.95
C GLY A 529 -16.33 21.02 -5.46
N PRO A 530 -17.16 20.39 -6.30
CA PRO A 530 -18.22 21.07 -7.04
C PRO A 530 -19.47 21.28 -6.19
N SER A 531 -20.39 22.11 -6.69
CA SER A 531 -21.76 22.15 -6.21
C SER A 531 -22.53 20.86 -6.55
N LYS A 532 -23.74 20.73 -6.00
CA LYS A 532 -24.65 19.60 -6.28
C LYS A 532 -25.01 19.40 -7.77
N SER A 533 -24.76 20.40 -8.61
CA SER A 533 -25.00 20.38 -10.06
C SER A 533 -23.72 20.22 -10.88
N ASP A 534 -22.64 19.73 -10.26
CA ASP A 534 -21.31 19.59 -10.89
C ASP A 534 -20.68 20.93 -11.33
N THR A 535 -21.15 22.05 -10.77
CA THR A 535 -20.59 23.37 -11.09
C THR A 535 -19.44 23.67 -10.14
N TYR A 536 -18.28 24.04 -10.70
CA TYR A 536 -17.09 24.36 -9.95
C TYR A 536 -16.42 25.60 -10.56
N THR A 537 -15.98 26.52 -9.70
CA THR A 537 -15.22 27.71 -10.09
C THR A 537 -13.91 27.73 -9.33
N ASP A 538 -12.77 27.84 -10.02
CA ASP A 538 -11.45 27.96 -9.42
C ASP A 538 -11.21 29.42 -8.96
N ASP A 539 -11.73 29.76 -7.77
CA ASP A 539 -11.61 31.05 -7.11
C ASP A 539 -11.05 30.86 -5.69
N ARG A 540 -9.90 31.48 -5.43
CA ARG A 540 -9.22 31.46 -4.13
C ARG A 540 -10.10 31.95 -2.99
N LYS A 541 -11.07 32.82 -3.25
CA LYS A 541 -11.97 33.36 -2.21
C LYS A 541 -13.13 32.42 -1.89
N ASP A 542 -13.41 31.47 -2.77
CA ASP A 542 -14.43 30.45 -2.54
C ASP A 542 -13.86 29.33 -1.66
N TYR A 543 -13.89 29.57 -0.35
CA TYR A 543 -13.51 28.61 0.69
C TYR A 543 -14.52 27.47 0.85
N VAL A 544 -15.55 27.36 0.00
CA VAL A 544 -16.40 26.14 -0.07
C VAL A 544 -15.79 25.17 -1.08
N SER A 545 -15.60 25.65 -2.31
CA SER A 545 -15.16 24.81 -3.42
C SER A 545 -13.64 24.63 -3.49
N ASN A 546 -12.86 25.63 -3.05
CA ASN A 546 -11.40 25.65 -3.18
C ASN A 546 -10.65 25.50 -1.84
N GLU A 547 -11.37 25.24 -0.74
CA GLU A 547 -10.73 24.83 0.51
C GLU A 547 -9.94 23.54 0.31
N VAL A 548 -8.83 23.43 1.03
CA VAL A 548 -7.97 22.24 1.09
C VAL A 548 -7.66 21.98 2.55
N ALA A 549 -7.65 20.73 2.99
CA ALA A 549 -7.41 20.40 4.39
C ALA A 549 -6.78 19.02 4.58
N CYS A 550 -6.09 18.83 5.72
CA CYS A 550 -5.48 17.57 6.08
C CYS A 550 -6.48 16.40 6.04
N ASP A 551 -7.71 16.62 6.50
CA ASP A 551 -8.75 15.60 6.54
C ASP A 551 -9.39 15.33 5.16
N TYR A 552 -9.33 16.30 4.23
CA TYR A 552 -9.80 16.11 2.85
C TYR A 552 -8.90 15.10 2.13
N ASN A 553 -7.60 15.22 2.35
CA ASN A 553 -6.62 14.34 1.74
C ASN A 553 -6.50 12.96 2.41
N ALA A 554 -6.97 12.79 3.66
CA ALA A 554 -6.65 11.57 4.42
C ALA A 554 -7.33 10.33 3.82
N GLY A 555 -8.65 10.37 3.67
CA GLY A 555 -9.39 9.30 2.99
C GLY A 555 -9.08 9.22 1.51
N PHE A 556 -8.74 10.34 0.87
CA PHE A 556 -8.29 10.36 -0.53
C PHE A 556 -7.00 9.59 -0.74
N GLN A 557 -5.97 9.89 0.03
CA GLN A 557 -4.71 9.15 0.00
C GLN A 557 -4.93 7.67 0.32
N ALA A 558 -5.80 7.38 1.29
CA ALA A 558 -6.14 6.01 1.65
C ALA A 558 -6.85 5.24 0.53
N ALA A 559 -7.75 5.90 -0.20
CA ALA A 559 -8.49 5.31 -1.30
C ALA A 559 -7.62 5.11 -2.55
N VAL A 560 -6.73 6.05 -2.88
CA VAL A 560 -5.81 5.91 -4.03
C VAL A 560 -4.69 4.91 -3.75
N ALA A 561 -4.40 4.64 -2.48
CA ALA A 561 -3.49 3.60 -2.04
C ALA A 561 -4.09 2.18 -2.17
N ASP A 562 -5.25 1.96 -2.79
CA ASP A 562 -5.85 0.64 -2.97
C ASP A 562 -5.30 -0.11 -4.20
N PRO A 563 -4.37 -1.06 -4.03
CA PRO A 563 -4.20 -2.19 -4.94
C PRO A 563 -4.59 -3.49 -4.20
N LYS A 564 -5.31 -4.43 -4.81
CA LYS A 564 -4.69 -5.56 -5.56
C LYS A 564 -5.75 -6.51 -6.17
N PRO A 565 -5.39 -7.41 -7.13
CA PRO A 565 -4.12 -8.16 -7.26
C PRO A 565 -3.34 -7.87 -8.56
N THR A 566 -2.00 -7.90 -8.57
CA THR A 566 -1.23 -9.16 -8.66
C THR A 566 0.28 -8.88 -8.59
N GLY A 567 0.99 -9.42 -7.61
CA GLY A 567 2.12 -10.31 -7.97
C GLY A 567 1.49 -11.69 -7.85
N PHE A 568 1.49 -12.59 -8.82
CA PHE A 568 2.55 -13.05 -9.69
C PHE A 568 1.96 -13.46 -11.06
N GLY A 569 2.73 -13.26 -12.14
CA GLY A 569 2.66 -13.95 -13.45
C GLY A 569 1.31 -14.02 -14.18
N GLY A 570 1.28 -13.62 -15.45
CA GLY A 570 0.07 -13.71 -16.30
C GLY A 570 -0.66 -15.05 -16.20
N VAL A 571 0.08 -16.16 -16.07
CA VAL A 571 -0.46 -17.52 -15.92
C VAL A 571 -1.07 -17.82 -14.54
N TYR A 572 -0.57 -17.27 -13.44
CA TYR A 572 -1.05 -17.59 -12.08
C TYR A 572 -2.27 -16.76 -11.68
N ARG A 573 -2.47 -15.58 -12.29
CA ARG A 573 -3.65 -14.72 -12.07
C ARG A 573 -4.95 -15.51 -12.16
N HIS A 574 -5.08 -16.40 -13.14
CA HIS A 574 -6.32 -17.12 -13.40
C HIS A 574 -6.58 -18.30 -12.43
N ALA A 575 -5.61 -18.65 -11.59
CA ALA A 575 -5.76 -19.63 -10.51
C ALA A 575 -6.12 -18.99 -9.16
N LEU A 576 -6.05 -17.65 -9.02
CA LEU A 576 -6.41 -16.95 -7.78
C LEU A 576 -7.79 -17.34 -7.21
N PRO A 577 -8.87 -17.45 -8.02
CA PRO A 577 -10.17 -17.86 -7.48
C PRO A 577 -10.21 -19.29 -6.93
N TRP A 578 -9.23 -20.12 -7.30
CA TRP A 578 -9.11 -21.51 -6.88
C TRP A 578 -8.23 -21.66 -5.64
N LEU A 579 -6.98 -21.20 -5.72
CA LEU A 579 -5.96 -21.46 -4.71
C LEU A 579 -5.76 -20.27 -3.75
N GLY A 580 -6.44 -19.15 -4.01
CA GLY A 580 -6.22 -17.90 -3.30
C GLY A 580 -4.76 -17.47 -3.38
N GLU A 581 -4.28 -16.88 -2.30
CA GLU A 581 -2.87 -16.53 -2.12
C GLU A 581 -2.16 -17.59 -1.26
N GLY A 582 -2.34 -18.86 -1.58
CA GLY A 582 -1.56 -19.96 -0.99
C GLY A 582 -0.14 -20.02 -1.56
N LEU A 583 0.71 -20.91 -1.03
CA LEU A 583 2.17 -20.89 -1.25
C LEU A 583 2.60 -20.83 -2.73
N LEU A 584 1.84 -21.41 -3.66
CA LEU A 584 2.09 -21.34 -5.09
C LEU A 584 2.02 -19.90 -5.63
N ILE A 585 0.96 -19.18 -5.26
CA ILE A 585 0.58 -17.89 -5.84
C ILE A 585 1.12 -16.73 -4.99
N ALA A 586 1.24 -16.93 -3.68
CA ALA A 586 1.62 -15.92 -2.70
C ALA A 586 2.89 -15.15 -3.10
N GLY A 587 2.91 -13.87 -2.74
CA GLY A 587 3.95 -12.93 -3.13
C GLY A 587 4.78 -12.31 -2.03
N GLY A 588 5.99 -11.87 -2.37
CA GLY A 588 6.83 -11.03 -1.51
C GLY A 588 6.99 -11.56 -0.08
N SER A 589 6.78 -10.67 0.89
CA SER A 589 6.83 -10.96 2.33
C SER A 589 5.82 -12.00 2.78
N ARG A 590 4.62 -12.03 2.19
CA ARG A 590 3.58 -13.02 2.50
C ARG A 590 4.04 -14.43 2.16
N TRP A 591 4.60 -14.64 0.97
CA TRP A 591 5.18 -15.92 0.61
C TRP A 591 6.30 -16.34 1.57
N ALA A 592 7.21 -15.42 1.91
CA ALA A 592 8.31 -15.72 2.82
C ALA A 592 7.79 -16.14 4.22
N ARG A 593 6.75 -15.46 4.72
CA ARG A 593 6.06 -15.80 5.97
C ARG A 593 5.41 -17.18 5.91
N SER A 594 4.53 -17.42 4.92
CA SER A 594 3.89 -18.73 4.72
C SER A 594 4.94 -19.85 4.61
N ARG A 595 5.98 -19.65 3.78
CA ARG A 595 7.06 -20.64 3.59
C ARG A 595 7.75 -21.00 4.90
N ARG A 596 8.08 -20.00 5.73
CA ARG A 596 8.73 -20.22 7.04
C ARG A 596 7.83 -21.01 7.99
N LEU A 597 6.55 -20.65 8.07
CA LEU A 597 5.58 -21.31 8.96
C LEU A 597 5.30 -22.77 8.56
N LEU A 598 5.36 -23.07 7.26
CA LEU A 598 5.03 -24.38 6.71
C LEU A 598 6.21 -25.36 6.69
N THR A 599 7.44 -24.86 6.69
CA THR A 599 8.66 -25.71 6.59
C THR A 599 8.73 -26.80 7.67
N PRO A 600 8.37 -26.56 8.94
CA PRO A 600 8.38 -27.61 9.98
C PRO A 600 7.54 -28.84 9.65
N ALA A 601 6.46 -28.70 8.87
CA ALA A 601 5.59 -29.82 8.48
C ALA A 601 6.25 -30.84 7.54
N PHE A 602 7.40 -30.48 6.97
CA PHE A 602 8.16 -31.34 6.06
C PHE A 602 9.48 -31.84 6.69
N HIS A 603 9.63 -31.68 8.01
CA HIS A 603 10.76 -32.23 8.75
C HIS A 603 10.68 -33.76 8.84
N PHE A 604 11.83 -34.44 8.89
CA PHE A 604 11.89 -35.90 8.86
C PHE A 604 11.12 -36.58 10.01
N ASP A 605 11.03 -35.94 11.18
CA ASP A 605 10.27 -36.45 12.33
C ASP A 605 8.76 -36.53 12.05
N ILE A 606 8.25 -35.66 11.18
CA ILE A 606 6.84 -35.65 10.74
C ILE A 606 6.64 -36.63 9.59
N LEU A 607 7.62 -36.76 8.69
CA LEU A 607 7.54 -37.65 7.53
C LEU A 607 7.70 -39.14 7.88
N LYS A 608 8.45 -39.47 8.95
CA LYS A 608 8.73 -40.86 9.33
C LYS A 608 7.46 -41.69 9.61
N PRO A 609 6.47 -41.20 10.38
CA PRO A 609 5.20 -41.90 10.56
C PRO A 609 4.40 -42.13 9.27
N TYR A 610 4.57 -41.28 8.25
CA TYR A 610 3.79 -41.40 7.00
C TYR A 610 4.17 -42.62 6.16
N ILE A 611 5.31 -43.27 6.40
CA ILE A 611 5.68 -44.52 5.71
C ILE A 611 4.63 -45.61 5.90
N ALA A 612 4.03 -45.73 7.09
CA ALA A 612 2.93 -46.67 7.32
C ALA A 612 1.70 -46.32 6.45
N VAL A 613 1.34 -45.04 6.38
CA VAL A 613 0.24 -44.56 5.54
C VAL A 613 0.50 -44.86 4.06
N TYR A 614 1.72 -44.62 3.58
CA TYR A 614 2.10 -44.93 2.20
C TYR A 614 1.98 -46.43 1.90
N ASN A 615 2.46 -47.31 2.79
CA ASN A 615 2.33 -48.76 2.62
C ASN A 615 0.88 -49.23 2.59
N ASP A 616 0.03 -48.71 3.49
CA ASP A 616 -1.40 -49.02 3.54
C ASP A 616 -2.10 -48.64 2.22
N CYS A 617 -1.95 -47.38 1.80
CA CYS A 617 -2.57 -46.86 0.59
C CYS A 617 -2.04 -47.57 -0.66
N ALA A 618 -0.73 -47.85 -0.73
CA ALA A 618 -0.13 -48.62 -1.82
C ALA A 618 -0.60 -50.09 -1.83
N GLY A 619 -0.84 -50.68 -0.65
CA GLY A 619 -1.43 -52.00 -0.52
C GLY A 619 -2.85 -52.07 -1.10
N GLN A 620 -3.66 -51.03 -0.84
CA GLN A 620 -4.99 -50.93 -1.44
C GLN A 620 -4.93 -50.72 -2.95
N LEU A 621 -4.02 -49.87 -3.44
CA LEU A 621 -3.75 -49.71 -4.87
C LEU A 621 -3.36 -51.05 -5.52
N SER A 622 -2.47 -51.81 -4.88
CA SER A 622 -2.06 -53.14 -5.37
C SER A 622 -3.25 -54.09 -5.49
N LYS A 623 -4.12 -54.17 -4.49
CA LYS A 623 -5.36 -54.97 -4.55
C LYS A 623 -6.28 -54.53 -5.67
N ASN A 624 -6.39 -53.22 -5.92
CA ASN A 624 -7.21 -52.67 -6.99
C ASN A 624 -6.66 -53.05 -8.37
N ILE A 625 -5.34 -53.04 -8.55
CA ILE A 625 -4.66 -53.48 -9.78
C ILE A 625 -4.80 -54.99 -9.98
N GLU A 626 -4.67 -55.81 -8.92
CA GLU A 626 -4.83 -57.27 -8.99
C GLU A 626 -6.19 -57.73 -9.54
N ARG A 627 -7.25 -56.92 -9.38
CA ARG A 627 -8.57 -57.22 -9.96
C ARG A 627 -8.51 -57.34 -11.48
N PHE A 628 -7.59 -56.63 -12.13
CA PHE A 628 -7.38 -56.67 -13.57
C PHE A 628 -6.39 -57.77 -13.99
N ALA A 629 -5.55 -58.28 -13.08
CA ALA A 629 -4.56 -59.30 -13.40
C ALA A 629 -5.16 -60.62 -13.89
N ASN A 630 -6.42 -60.93 -13.51
CA ASN A 630 -7.12 -62.15 -13.89
C ASN A 630 -8.07 -61.98 -15.09
N THR A 631 -8.14 -60.80 -15.72
CA THR A 631 -9.15 -60.49 -16.74
C THR A 631 -8.60 -60.32 -18.16
N ASP A 632 -7.26 -60.38 -18.35
CA ASP A 632 -6.55 -60.08 -19.60
C ASP A 632 -6.93 -58.72 -20.23
N ALA A 633 -7.52 -57.81 -19.45
CA ALA A 633 -7.99 -56.50 -19.92
C ALA A 633 -6.98 -55.40 -19.60
N SER A 634 -6.74 -54.50 -20.56
CA SER A 634 -5.99 -53.26 -20.30
C SER A 634 -6.82 -52.29 -19.44
N PHE A 635 -6.15 -51.54 -18.56
CA PHE A 635 -6.77 -50.51 -17.73
C PHE A 635 -5.92 -49.23 -17.72
N GLU A 636 -6.56 -48.11 -17.41
CA GLU A 636 -5.90 -46.80 -17.28
C GLU A 636 -5.37 -46.64 -15.84
N VAL A 637 -4.06 -46.48 -15.68
CA VAL A 637 -3.38 -46.53 -14.37
C VAL A 637 -3.44 -45.21 -13.60
N PHE A 638 -3.50 -44.07 -14.29
CA PHE A 638 -3.43 -42.74 -13.68
C PHE A 638 -4.58 -42.53 -12.70
N ASN A 639 -5.81 -42.91 -13.04
CA ASN A 639 -6.94 -42.75 -12.13
C ASN A 639 -6.76 -43.56 -10.83
N LEU A 640 -6.22 -44.79 -10.91
CA LEU A 640 -5.97 -45.60 -9.71
C LEU A 640 -4.87 -45.00 -8.84
N VAL A 641 -3.77 -44.56 -9.46
CA VAL A 641 -2.67 -43.90 -8.77
C VAL A 641 -3.11 -42.56 -8.17
N CYS A 642 -3.90 -41.77 -8.89
CA CYS A 642 -4.43 -40.48 -8.43
C CYS A 642 -5.32 -40.64 -7.18
N LEU A 643 -6.12 -41.71 -7.10
CA LEU A 643 -6.87 -42.02 -5.88
C LEU A 643 -5.95 -42.44 -4.72
N CYS A 644 -4.87 -43.16 -5.01
CA CYS A 644 -3.86 -43.53 -4.01
C CYS A 644 -3.16 -42.30 -3.44
N THR A 645 -2.65 -41.41 -4.28
CA THR A 645 -1.96 -40.19 -3.82
C THR A 645 -2.92 -39.21 -3.14
N LEU A 646 -4.18 -39.14 -3.59
CA LEU A 646 -5.22 -38.36 -2.91
C LEU A 646 -5.50 -38.91 -1.50
N ASP A 647 -5.61 -40.23 -1.34
CA ASP A 647 -5.79 -40.86 -0.03
C ASP A 647 -4.59 -40.60 0.88
N ILE A 648 -3.37 -40.72 0.34
CA ILE A 648 -2.13 -40.44 1.06
C ILE A 648 -2.08 -39.01 1.58
N ILE A 649 -2.31 -37.99 0.73
CA ILE A 649 -2.28 -36.60 1.19
C ILE A 649 -3.41 -36.30 2.18
N LEU A 650 -4.59 -36.91 2.02
CA LEU A 650 -5.71 -36.76 2.95
C LEU A 650 -5.39 -37.32 4.34
N ARG A 651 -4.80 -38.51 4.41
CA ARG A 651 -4.41 -39.14 5.67
C ARG A 651 -3.20 -38.46 6.31
N CYS A 652 -2.19 -38.10 5.52
CA CYS A 652 -0.96 -37.53 6.06
C CYS A 652 -1.11 -36.06 6.43
N ALA A 653 -1.69 -35.24 5.54
CA ALA A 653 -1.72 -33.79 5.73
C ALA A 653 -2.97 -33.28 6.46
N PHE A 654 -4.06 -34.07 6.47
CA PHE A 654 -5.35 -33.61 7.00
C PHE A 654 -5.97 -34.58 8.02
N SER A 655 -5.27 -35.66 8.40
CA SER A 655 -5.78 -36.74 9.27
C SER A 655 -7.18 -37.21 8.89
N TYR A 656 -7.44 -37.27 7.59
CA TYR A 656 -8.75 -37.59 7.04
C TYR A 656 -8.69 -38.95 6.35
N GLU A 657 -9.26 -39.96 7.00
CA GLU A 657 -9.44 -41.28 6.40
C GLU A 657 -10.55 -41.23 5.36
N THR A 658 -10.26 -41.79 4.19
CA THR A 658 -11.22 -41.89 3.09
C THR A 658 -11.17 -43.27 2.47
N ASN A 659 -12.31 -43.73 1.97
CA ASN A 659 -12.40 -44.96 1.17
C ASN A 659 -12.41 -44.61 -0.32
N CYS A 660 -11.75 -43.53 -0.74
CA CYS A 660 -11.80 -43.05 -2.13
C CYS A 660 -11.23 -44.08 -3.12
N GLN A 661 -10.36 -44.99 -2.65
CA GLN A 661 -9.82 -46.11 -3.44
C GLN A 661 -10.79 -47.31 -3.57
N GLU A 662 -11.84 -47.43 -2.76
CA GLU A 662 -12.73 -48.60 -2.76
C GLU A 662 -13.80 -48.53 -3.88
N ASN A 663 -14.24 -47.32 -4.23
CA ASN A 663 -15.26 -47.05 -5.26
C ASN A 663 -14.65 -46.90 -6.66
N SER A 664 -13.80 -47.85 -7.08
CA SER A 664 -12.95 -47.78 -8.29
C SER A 664 -13.71 -47.83 -9.64
N GLY A 665 -15.04 -47.66 -9.65
CA GLY A 665 -15.87 -47.69 -10.87
C GLY A 665 -16.24 -46.32 -11.45
N GLU A 666 -16.17 -45.24 -10.64
CA GLU A 666 -16.50 -43.87 -11.06
C GLU A 666 -15.39 -42.89 -10.66
N VAL A 667 -15.13 -41.86 -11.48
CA VAL A 667 -14.13 -40.83 -11.18
C VAL A 667 -14.58 -39.99 -9.98
N HIS A 668 -13.74 -39.93 -8.93
CA HIS A 668 -14.05 -39.20 -7.71
C HIS A 668 -14.39 -37.72 -8.00
N PRO A 669 -15.51 -37.17 -7.47
CA PRO A 669 -16.01 -35.84 -7.85
C PRO A 669 -15.00 -34.69 -7.66
N TYR A 670 -14.16 -34.77 -6.62
CA TYR A 670 -13.09 -33.80 -6.40
C TYR A 670 -12.00 -33.89 -7.48
N VAL A 671 -11.54 -35.10 -7.82
CA VAL A 671 -10.51 -35.32 -8.85
C VAL A 671 -11.00 -34.82 -10.20
N LYS A 672 -12.27 -35.12 -10.53
CA LYS A 672 -12.91 -34.60 -11.73
C LYS A 672 -12.95 -33.06 -11.75
N ALA A 673 -13.32 -32.43 -10.64
CA ALA A 673 -13.37 -30.97 -10.55
C ALA A 673 -11.99 -30.33 -10.70
N VAL A 674 -10.96 -30.88 -10.05
CA VAL A 674 -9.56 -30.42 -10.17
C VAL A 674 -9.07 -30.51 -11.61
N ASN A 675 -9.26 -31.65 -12.28
CA ASN A 675 -8.87 -31.84 -13.67
C ASN A 675 -9.57 -30.84 -14.62
N GLU A 676 -10.88 -30.65 -14.46
CA GLU A 676 -11.63 -29.69 -15.28
C GLU A 676 -11.21 -28.24 -15.01
N ILE A 677 -10.87 -27.89 -13.76
CA ILE A 677 -10.31 -26.59 -13.39
C ILE A 677 -8.94 -26.39 -14.04
N ALA A 678 -8.03 -27.38 -13.95
CA ALA A 678 -6.69 -27.31 -14.52
C ALA A 678 -6.73 -27.14 -16.06
N VAL A 679 -7.60 -27.89 -16.75
CA VAL A 679 -7.83 -27.74 -18.18
C VAL A 679 -8.35 -26.35 -18.52
N THR A 680 -9.34 -25.86 -17.77
CA THR A 680 -9.90 -24.52 -17.96
C THR A 680 -8.86 -23.43 -17.71
N TRP A 681 -8.06 -23.57 -16.65
CA TRP A 681 -6.99 -22.65 -16.30
C TRP A 681 -5.93 -22.57 -17.41
N SER A 682 -5.47 -23.73 -17.89
CA SER A 682 -4.54 -23.84 -19.02
C SER A 682 -5.10 -23.20 -20.29
N ARG A 683 -6.36 -23.49 -20.63
CA ARG A 683 -7.02 -22.91 -21.81
C ARG A 683 -7.18 -21.40 -21.68
N ARG A 684 -7.62 -20.92 -20.52
CA ARG A 684 -7.78 -19.49 -20.24
C ARG A 684 -6.47 -18.73 -20.42
N ASN A 685 -5.34 -19.30 -19.98
CA ASN A 685 -4.01 -18.73 -20.17
C ASN A 685 -3.54 -18.68 -21.64
N ARG A 686 -4.07 -19.53 -22.53
CA ARG A 686 -3.69 -19.58 -23.95
C ARG A 686 -4.61 -18.77 -24.86
N MET A 687 -5.72 -18.27 -24.34
CA MET A 687 -6.78 -17.64 -25.12
C MET A 687 -6.98 -16.19 -24.66
N PRO A 688 -6.34 -15.19 -25.29
CA PRO A 688 -6.37 -13.80 -24.83
C PRO A 688 -7.79 -13.21 -24.68
N TRP A 689 -8.75 -13.63 -25.51
CA TRP A 689 -10.15 -13.20 -25.41
C TRP A 689 -10.87 -13.73 -24.15
N LEU A 690 -10.25 -14.66 -23.44
CA LEU A 690 -10.71 -15.29 -22.22
C LEU A 690 -10.02 -14.68 -20.97
N PHE A 691 -9.07 -13.75 -21.16
CA PHE A 691 -8.40 -13.07 -20.06
C PHE A 691 -9.36 -12.16 -19.27
N PRO A 692 -10.21 -11.33 -19.91
CA PRO A 692 -11.13 -10.46 -19.18
C PRO A 692 -12.14 -11.28 -18.38
N ASP A 693 -12.16 -11.10 -17.05
CA ASP A 693 -13.01 -11.85 -16.12
C ASP A 693 -14.49 -11.78 -16.53
N PHE A 694 -14.97 -10.59 -16.90
CA PHE A 694 -16.34 -10.34 -17.36
C PHE A 694 -16.76 -11.25 -18.54
N ILE A 695 -15.85 -11.47 -19.49
CA ILE A 695 -16.10 -12.28 -20.68
C ILE A 695 -16.09 -13.75 -20.27
N PHE A 696 -15.04 -14.18 -19.57
CA PHE A 696 -14.86 -15.56 -19.15
C PHE A 696 -16.06 -16.10 -18.35
N TYR A 697 -16.48 -15.39 -17.30
CA TYR A 697 -17.58 -15.85 -16.43
C TYR A 697 -18.96 -15.84 -17.10
N ARG A 698 -19.12 -15.18 -18.25
CA ARG A 698 -20.35 -15.27 -19.07
C ARG A 698 -20.36 -16.46 -20.01
N THR A 699 -19.20 -17.04 -20.33
CA THR A 699 -19.11 -18.25 -21.15
C THR A 699 -19.61 -19.49 -20.39
N GLU A 700 -19.96 -20.54 -21.13
CA GLU A 700 -20.28 -21.85 -20.53
C GLU A 700 -19.10 -22.40 -19.72
N GLU A 701 -17.87 -22.14 -20.18
CA GLU A 701 -16.66 -22.57 -19.48
C GLU A 701 -16.46 -21.85 -18.15
N GLY A 702 -16.66 -20.54 -18.09
CA GLY A 702 -16.59 -19.79 -16.84
C GLY A 702 -17.65 -20.23 -15.82
N LYS A 703 -18.86 -20.59 -16.30
CA LYS A 703 -19.90 -21.16 -15.44
C LYS A 703 -19.52 -22.55 -14.91
N ARG A 704 -18.92 -23.40 -15.75
CA ARG A 704 -18.40 -24.71 -15.34
C ARG A 704 -17.26 -24.57 -14.34
N PHE A 705 -16.33 -23.64 -14.59
CA PHE A 705 -15.24 -23.30 -13.68
C PHE A 705 -15.77 -22.91 -12.29
N SER A 706 -16.74 -21.97 -12.21
CA SER A 706 -17.35 -21.58 -10.94
C SER A 706 -18.05 -22.73 -10.21
N ARG A 707 -18.68 -23.64 -10.95
CA ARG A 707 -19.29 -24.85 -10.36
C ARG A 707 -18.23 -25.76 -9.75
N ASN A 708 -17.15 -26.03 -10.47
CA ASN A 708 -16.07 -26.89 -10.00
C ASN A 708 -15.29 -26.26 -8.83
N LEU A 709 -15.12 -24.93 -8.84
CA LEU A 709 -14.57 -24.19 -7.70
C LEU A 709 -15.40 -24.42 -6.42
N SER A 710 -16.73 -24.44 -6.55
CA SER A 710 -17.61 -24.70 -5.41
C SER A 710 -17.44 -26.13 -4.86
N VAL A 711 -17.15 -27.12 -5.71
CA VAL A 711 -16.86 -28.50 -5.31
C VAL A 711 -15.53 -28.57 -4.54
N CYS A 712 -14.48 -27.94 -5.07
CA CYS A 712 -13.17 -27.88 -4.42
C CYS A 712 -13.25 -27.15 -3.07
N THR A 713 -13.89 -25.98 -3.06
CA THR A 713 -14.10 -25.15 -1.86
C THR A 713 -14.91 -25.87 -0.78
N ARG A 714 -15.99 -26.58 -1.14
CA ARG A 714 -16.81 -27.35 -0.18
C ARG A 714 -16.04 -28.55 0.37
N GLY A 715 -15.23 -29.21 -0.47
CA GLY A 715 -14.31 -30.27 -0.04
C GLY A 715 -13.38 -29.78 1.07
N SER A 716 -12.70 -28.66 0.85
CA SER A 716 -11.77 -28.08 1.82
C SER A 716 -12.47 -27.47 3.05
N GLY A 717 -13.59 -26.76 2.85
CA GLY A 717 -14.35 -26.12 3.94
C GLY A 717 -15.11 -27.10 4.85
N GLY A 718 -15.61 -28.22 4.31
CA GLY A 718 -16.18 -29.30 5.11
C GLY A 718 -15.15 -30.02 5.98
N ARG A 719 -13.90 -30.10 5.50
CA ARG A 719 -12.76 -30.71 6.19
C ARG A 719 -12.23 -29.83 7.33
N HIS A 720 -12.20 -28.50 7.13
CA HIS A 720 -11.89 -27.55 8.21
C HIS A 720 -12.88 -27.63 9.40
N ARG A 721 -14.17 -27.90 9.13
CA ARG A 721 -15.20 -28.00 10.20
C ARG A 721 -15.15 -29.30 11.02
N GLN A 722 -14.58 -30.38 10.50
CA GLN A 722 -14.49 -31.65 11.26
C GLN A 722 -13.33 -31.66 12.26
N THR A 723 -12.26 -30.90 12.01
CA THR A 723 -11.09 -30.80 12.88
C THR A 723 -11.21 -29.76 14.00
N GLU A 724 -12.04 -28.70 13.84
CA GLU A 724 -12.39 -27.79 14.95
C GLU A 724 -13.07 -28.52 16.15
N LYS A 725 -13.55 -29.76 15.98
CA LYS A 725 -14.08 -30.60 17.08
C LYS A 725 -13.01 -31.27 17.94
N TYR A 726 -11.74 -31.26 17.54
CA TYR A 726 -10.62 -31.92 18.24
C TYR A 726 -9.63 -30.89 18.81
N THR A 727 -10.05 -30.07 19.78
CA THR A 727 -9.21 -29.04 20.41
C THR A 727 -8.49 -29.50 21.69
N ASP A 728 -8.09 -30.77 21.77
CA ASP A 728 -7.12 -31.23 22.78
C ASP A 728 -5.94 -31.93 22.10
N LEU A 729 -4.96 -31.13 21.67
CA LEU A 729 -3.74 -31.59 21.00
C LEU A 729 -2.71 -32.17 22.00
N THR A 730 -2.94 -32.08 23.31
CA THR A 730 -1.97 -32.46 24.35
C THR A 730 -1.71 -33.97 24.43
N ASN A 731 -2.60 -34.79 23.85
CA ASN A 731 -2.50 -36.27 23.84
C ASN A 731 -2.12 -36.86 22.47
N ARG A 732 -1.85 -36.06 21.44
CA ARG A 732 -1.44 -36.57 20.13
C ARG A 732 0.07 -36.80 20.08
N LYS A 733 0.46 -38.03 19.74
CA LYS A 733 1.87 -38.46 19.69
C LYS A 733 2.66 -37.80 18.54
N PHE A 734 1.97 -37.31 17.51
CA PHE A 734 2.52 -36.62 16.33
C PHE A 734 1.50 -35.59 15.81
N LEU A 735 1.98 -34.44 15.29
CA LEU A 735 1.15 -33.41 14.66
C LEU A 735 1.13 -33.62 13.13
N ASP A 736 -0.04 -33.50 12.51
CA ASP A 736 -0.17 -33.50 11.06
C ASP A 736 0.06 -32.09 10.46
N PHE A 737 0.10 -31.99 9.13
CA PHE A 737 0.32 -30.73 8.42
C PHE A 737 -0.73 -29.64 8.78
N LEU A 738 -2.00 -30.02 8.95
CA LEU A 738 -3.07 -29.10 9.32
C LEU A 738 -2.95 -28.68 10.79
N ASP A 739 -2.57 -29.58 11.69
CA ASP A 739 -2.25 -29.28 13.08
C ASP A 739 -1.08 -28.26 13.14
N ILE A 740 -0.08 -28.41 12.28
CA ILE A 740 1.04 -27.45 12.15
C ILE A 740 0.54 -26.12 11.58
N LEU A 741 -0.32 -26.10 10.56
CA LEU A 741 -0.95 -24.87 10.06
C LEU A 741 -1.73 -24.11 11.14
N LEU A 742 -2.46 -24.84 12.00
CA LEU A 742 -3.30 -24.30 13.07
C LEU A 742 -2.48 -23.81 14.28
N THR A 743 -1.30 -24.40 14.51
CA THR A 743 -0.45 -24.09 15.67
C THR A 743 0.77 -23.24 15.33
N ALA A 744 1.13 -23.14 14.05
CA ALA A 744 2.26 -22.36 13.58
C ALA A 744 2.05 -20.89 13.95
N LYS A 745 3.10 -20.31 14.53
CA LYS A 745 3.16 -18.90 14.89
C LYS A 745 4.42 -18.31 14.30
N ASP A 746 4.32 -17.09 13.79
CA ASP A 746 5.48 -16.32 13.36
C ASP A 746 6.25 -15.78 14.57
N GLU A 747 7.33 -15.04 14.30
CA GLU A 747 8.19 -14.43 15.32
C GLU A 747 7.43 -13.46 16.24
N ASP A 748 6.24 -13.01 15.82
CA ASP A 748 5.33 -12.16 16.59
C ASP A 748 4.28 -12.93 17.39
N GLY A 749 4.29 -14.27 17.33
CA GLY A 749 3.30 -15.12 17.99
C GLY A 749 1.97 -15.24 17.24
N ASN A 750 1.87 -14.72 16.01
CA ASN A 750 0.64 -14.75 15.20
C ASN A 750 0.60 -15.97 14.29
N GLY A 751 -0.56 -16.64 14.24
CA GLY A 751 -0.79 -17.74 13.31
C GLY A 751 -1.27 -17.29 11.93
N LEU A 752 -1.54 -18.26 11.06
CA LEU A 752 -2.22 -18.03 9.79
C LEU A 752 -3.70 -17.73 10.06
N THR A 753 -4.26 -16.77 9.32
CA THR A 753 -5.70 -16.47 9.34
C THR A 753 -6.51 -17.64 8.77
N LYS A 754 -7.82 -17.71 9.06
CA LYS A 754 -8.68 -18.76 8.48
C LYS A 754 -8.65 -18.78 6.94
N THR A 755 -8.57 -17.60 6.31
CA THR A 755 -8.45 -17.47 4.85
C THR A 755 -7.09 -17.96 4.36
N GLU A 756 -6.00 -17.61 5.04
CA GLU A 756 -4.67 -18.13 4.71
C GLU A 756 -4.62 -19.65 4.86
N ILE A 757 -5.11 -20.20 5.98
CA ILE A 757 -5.18 -21.65 6.20
C ILE A 757 -5.96 -22.33 5.07
N ARG A 758 -7.12 -21.79 4.69
CA ARG A 758 -7.89 -22.32 3.56
C ARG A 758 -7.08 -22.31 2.26
N ASN A 759 -6.44 -21.18 1.94
CA ASN A 759 -5.65 -21.05 0.71
C ASN A 759 -4.49 -22.06 0.68
N GLU A 760 -3.83 -22.28 1.82
CA GLU A 760 -2.80 -23.31 1.93
C GLU A 760 -3.41 -24.71 1.78
N VAL A 761 -4.51 -25.04 2.47
CA VAL A 761 -5.22 -26.32 2.33
C VAL A 761 -5.58 -26.61 0.88
N ASP A 762 -6.16 -25.64 0.16
CA ASP A 762 -6.51 -25.76 -1.26
C ASP A 762 -5.26 -25.98 -2.13
N THR A 763 -4.16 -25.29 -1.83
CA THR A 763 -2.87 -25.42 -2.52
C THR A 763 -2.24 -26.80 -2.31
N PHE A 764 -2.07 -27.25 -1.07
CA PHE A 764 -1.43 -28.54 -0.77
C PHE A 764 -2.27 -29.72 -1.20
N LEU A 765 -3.60 -29.62 -1.09
CA LEU A 765 -4.48 -30.68 -1.55
C LEU A 765 -4.37 -30.83 -3.08
N PHE A 766 -4.32 -29.75 -3.85
CA PHE A 766 -4.12 -29.83 -5.29
C PHE A 766 -2.70 -30.32 -5.65
N GLU A 767 -1.67 -29.60 -5.22
CA GLU A 767 -0.29 -29.84 -5.66
C GLU A 767 0.26 -31.18 -5.18
N GLY A 768 -0.19 -31.65 -4.00
CA GLY A 768 0.35 -32.85 -3.36
C GLY A 768 -0.10 -34.19 -3.96
N HIS A 769 -1.27 -34.27 -4.61
CA HIS A 769 -1.77 -35.54 -5.15
C HIS A 769 -1.58 -35.66 -6.67
N ASP A 770 -1.89 -34.61 -7.42
CA ASP A 770 -1.98 -34.65 -8.89
C ASP A 770 -0.60 -34.81 -9.54
N THR A 771 0.39 -34.05 -9.04
CA THR A 771 1.76 -34.08 -9.57
C THR A 771 2.47 -35.42 -9.27
N THR A 772 2.35 -35.93 -8.04
CA THR A 772 2.88 -37.24 -7.64
C THR A 772 2.22 -38.37 -8.43
N ALA A 773 0.90 -38.30 -8.68
CA ALA A 773 0.21 -39.31 -9.46
C ALA A 773 0.70 -39.37 -10.91
N SER A 774 0.93 -38.20 -11.50
CA SER A 774 1.53 -38.08 -12.83
C SER A 774 2.92 -38.68 -12.86
N ALA A 775 3.78 -38.37 -11.88
CA ALA A 775 5.13 -38.92 -11.77
C ALA A 775 5.11 -40.47 -11.70
N ILE A 776 4.37 -41.05 -10.74
CA ILE A 776 4.29 -42.50 -10.55
C ILE A 776 3.78 -43.19 -11.81
N SER A 777 2.76 -42.65 -12.47
CA SER A 777 2.17 -43.23 -13.67
C SER A 777 3.15 -43.25 -14.85
N TRP A 778 3.93 -42.18 -15.04
CA TRP A 778 4.98 -42.12 -16.05
C TRP A 778 6.18 -43.02 -15.72
N ILE A 779 6.51 -43.19 -14.45
CA ILE A 779 7.56 -44.12 -14.02
C ILE A 779 7.11 -45.57 -14.25
N LEU A 780 5.86 -45.92 -13.93
CA LEU A 780 5.29 -47.23 -14.24
C LEU A 780 5.27 -47.50 -15.75
N TYR A 781 4.88 -46.52 -16.56
CA TYR A 781 4.94 -46.60 -18.01
C TYR A 781 6.37 -46.90 -18.49
N SER A 782 7.36 -46.15 -17.99
CA SER A 782 8.76 -46.34 -18.38
C SER A 782 9.29 -47.71 -17.94
N LEU A 783 8.99 -48.16 -16.73
CA LEU A 783 9.42 -49.49 -16.26
C LEU A 783 8.76 -50.62 -17.05
N ALA A 784 7.50 -50.45 -17.48
CA ALA A 784 6.82 -51.42 -18.34
C ALA A 784 7.42 -51.50 -19.75
N GLU A 785 7.93 -50.39 -20.29
CA GLU A 785 8.66 -50.38 -21.57
C GLU A 785 10.08 -50.95 -21.47
N PHE A 786 10.71 -50.90 -20.29
CA PHE A 786 12.09 -51.38 -20.04
C PHE A 786 12.14 -52.44 -18.92
N PRO A 787 11.73 -53.69 -19.19
CA PRO A 787 11.62 -54.75 -18.18
C PRO A 787 12.94 -55.04 -17.45
N GLU A 788 14.10 -54.82 -18.08
CA GLU A 788 15.41 -55.01 -17.47
C GLU A 788 15.63 -54.07 -16.27
N TYR A 789 15.13 -52.83 -16.36
CA TYR A 789 15.19 -51.88 -15.26
C TYR A 789 14.16 -52.22 -14.20
N GLN A 790 12.96 -52.66 -14.60
CA GLN A 790 11.94 -53.15 -13.69
C GLN A 790 12.44 -54.33 -12.85
N THR A 791 13.03 -55.36 -13.48
CA THR A 791 13.60 -56.53 -12.80
C THR A 791 14.71 -56.13 -11.84
N ARG A 792 15.57 -55.18 -12.21
CA ARG A 792 16.65 -54.70 -11.33
C ARG A 792 16.10 -53.93 -10.11
N CYS A 793 15.06 -53.11 -10.29
CA CYS A 793 14.34 -52.50 -9.16
C CYS A 793 13.75 -53.57 -8.24
N GLN A 794 13.07 -54.58 -8.80
CA GLN A 794 12.49 -55.68 -8.03
C GLN A 794 13.55 -56.42 -7.21
N GLN A 795 14.69 -56.76 -7.80
CA GLN A 795 15.81 -57.41 -7.09
C GLN A 795 16.36 -56.57 -5.94
N GLU A 796 16.48 -55.25 -6.11
CA GLU A 796 16.87 -54.32 -5.04
C GLU A 796 15.87 -54.36 -3.88
N ILE A 797 14.58 -54.26 -4.20
CA ILE A 797 13.49 -54.25 -3.22
C ILE A 797 13.44 -55.59 -2.45
N ASP A 798 13.46 -56.72 -3.16
CA ASP A 798 13.42 -58.06 -2.59
C ASP A 798 14.61 -58.31 -1.66
N THR A 799 15.79 -57.82 -2.04
CA THR A 799 17.00 -57.93 -1.22
C THR A 799 16.84 -57.18 0.11
N ILE A 800 16.31 -55.95 0.06
CA ILE A 800 16.10 -55.12 1.26
C ILE A 800 15.05 -55.75 2.18
N LEU A 801 13.90 -56.16 1.63
CA LEU A 801 12.83 -56.79 2.40
C LEU A 801 13.29 -58.10 3.06
N LYS A 802 14.04 -58.93 2.31
CA LYS A 802 14.59 -60.19 2.82
C LYS A 802 15.63 -59.96 3.93
N GLN A 803 16.50 -58.95 3.80
CA GLN A 803 17.51 -58.64 4.82
C GLN A 803 16.91 -58.17 6.14
N ASN A 804 15.79 -57.46 6.08
CA ASN A 804 15.14 -56.92 7.27
C ASN A 804 14.07 -57.84 7.88
N GLY A 805 13.67 -58.90 7.16
CA GLY A 805 12.61 -59.82 7.61
C GLY A 805 11.21 -59.20 7.61
N ASN A 806 11.01 -58.08 6.93
CA ASN A 806 9.74 -57.34 6.87
C ASN A 806 9.01 -57.59 5.55
N THR A 807 7.68 -57.43 5.56
CA THR A 807 6.82 -57.50 4.36
C THR A 807 6.51 -56.13 3.75
N GLU A 808 6.99 -55.05 4.39
CA GLU A 808 6.69 -53.66 4.07
C GLU A 808 7.92 -52.78 4.22
N ILE A 809 8.00 -51.73 3.39
CA ILE A 809 9.11 -50.78 3.38
C ILE A 809 9.09 -49.98 4.68
N GLN A 810 10.20 -49.97 5.42
CA GLN A 810 10.36 -49.16 6.62
C GLN A 810 11.10 -47.85 6.31
N TRP A 811 11.06 -46.89 7.24
CA TRP A 811 11.73 -45.59 7.09
C TRP A 811 13.22 -45.72 6.75
N GLU A 812 13.92 -46.63 7.42
CA GLU A 812 15.35 -46.88 7.25
C GLU A 812 15.68 -47.46 5.86
N ASP A 813 14.69 -48.01 5.15
CA ASP A 813 14.83 -48.65 3.85
C ASP A 813 14.69 -47.68 2.69
N VAL A 814 13.97 -46.58 2.88
CA VAL A 814 13.73 -45.56 1.84
C VAL A 814 15.04 -44.98 1.29
N SER A 815 16.07 -44.90 2.14
CA SER A 815 17.41 -44.45 1.77
C SER A 815 18.22 -45.48 0.96
N LYS A 816 17.88 -46.77 1.08
CA LYS A 816 18.58 -47.90 0.43
C LYS A 816 18.05 -48.24 -0.96
N LEU A 817 16.88 -47.73 -1.33
CA LEU A 817 16.26 -47.86 -2.66
C LEU A 817 16.99 -47.00 -3.70
N GLU A 818 18.31 -47.19 -3.85
CA GLU A 818 19.18 -46.34 -4.64
C GLU A 818 18.89 -46.43 -6.14
N TYR A 819 18.70 -47.63 -6.66
CA TYR A 819 18.42 -47.87 -8.08
C TYR A 819 16.98 -47.47 -8.44
N LEU A 820 16.00 -47.79 -7.60
CA LEU A 820 14.64 -47.28 -7.79
C LEU A 820 14.63 -45.74 -7.80
N THR A 821 15.44 -45.08 -6.96
CA THR A 821 15.58 -43.61 -6.98
C THR A 821 16.12 -43.10 -8.32
N GLN A 822 17.03 -43.84 -8.96
CA GLN A 822 17.54 -43.49 -10.29
C GLN A 822 16.44 -43.57 -11.34
N CYS A 823 15.65 -44.65 -11.33
CA CYS A 823 14.50 -44.82 -12.22
C CYS A 823 13.43 -43.75 -12.02
N ILE A 824 13.14 -43.39 -10.76
CA ILE A 824 12.22 -42.30 -10.42
C ILE A 824 12.69 -40.97 -11.01
N LYS A 825 13.95 -40.61 -10.78
CA LYS A 825 14.52 -39.35 -11.29
C LYS A 825 14.53 -39.30 -12.81
N GLU A 826 14.87 -40.41 -13.47
CA GLU A 826 14.84 -40.50 -14.93
C GLU A 826 13.41 -40.42 -15.49
N GLY A 827 12.43 -41.01 -14.82
CA GLY A 827 11.02 -40.89 -15.21
C GLY A 827 10.53 -39.45 -15.13
N MET A 828 10.87 -38.74 -14.05
CA MET A 828 10.56 -37.32 -13.91
C MET A 828 11.33 -36.43 -14.90
N ARG A 829 12.57 -36.81 -15.29
CA ARG A 829 13.33 -36.09 -16.31
C ARG A 829 12.67 -36.22 -17.69
N LEU A 830 12.28 -37.43 -18.06
CA LEU A 830 11.75 -37.72 -19.40
C LEU A 830 10.30 -37.21 -19.56
N HIS A 831 9.44 -37.41 -18.56
CA HIS A 831 8.01 -37.12 -18.71
C HIS A 831 7.55 -35.81 -18.04
N VAL A 832 8.37 -35.23 -17.17
CA VAL A 832 8.25 -33.87 -16.61
C VAL A 832 6.83 -33.52 -16.10
N PRO A 833 6.42 -33.98 -14.90
CA PRO A 833 5.09 -33.71 -14.34
C PRO A 833 4.69 -32.22 -14.32
N VAL A 834 5.67 -31.32 -14.12
CA VAL A 834 5.48 -29.86 -14.21
C VAL A 834 6.35 -29.29 -15.34
N PRO A 835 5.78 -28.98 -16.52
CA PRO A 835 6.57 -28.69 -17.73
C PRO A 835 7.23 -27.31 -17.75
N PHE A 836 6.74 -26.35 -16.95
CA PHE A 836 7.34 -25.01 -16.85
C PHE A 836 7.02 -24.33 -15.52
N ILE A 837 7.85 -23.35 -15.16
CA ILE A 837 7.60 -22.39 -14.06
C ILE A 837 7.73 -20.96 -14.58
N ALA A 838 6.95 -20.03 -14.03
CA ALA A 838 6.96 -18.64 -14.47
C ALA A 838 7.32 -17.65 -13.36
N ARG A 839 7.96 -16.53 -13.71
CA ARG A 839 8.35 -15.43 -12.83
C ARG A 839 8.12 -14.10 -13.55
N THR A 840 7.94 -13.03 -12.78
CA THR A 840 7.97 -11.66 -13.29
C THR A 840 9.16 -10.96 -12.65
N THR A 841 10.00 -10.29 -13.43
CA THR A 841 11.13 -9.52 -12.91
C THR A 841 10.62 -8.33 -12.11
N THR A 842 11.18 -8.09 -10.92
CA THR A 842 10.82 -6.95 -10.07
C THR A 842 11.77 -5.76 -10.24
N LYS A 843 12.89 -5.98 -10.92
CA LYS A 843 13.92 -5.01 -11.25
C LYS A 843 14.64 -5.46 -12.52
N ASP A 844 15.42 -4.56 -13.12
CA ASP A 844 16.31 -4.91 -14.22
C ASP A 844 17.30 -5.99 -13.79
N ILE A 845 17.46 -7.02 -14.62
CA ILE A 845 18.40 -8.13 -14.40
C ILE A 845 19.40 -8.11 -15.56
N VAL A 846 20.68 -7.96 -15.25
CA VAL A 846 21.75 -8.08 -16.25
C VAL A 846 22.27 -9.52 -16.24
N PHE A 847 22.21 -10.20 -17.38
CA PHE A 847 22.79 -11.53 -17.58
C PHE A 847 23.48 -11.59 -18.95
N ASP A 848 24.69 -12.15 -19.03
CA ASP A 848 25.50 -12.25 -20.25
C ASP A 848 25.61 -10.95 -21.08
N GLY A 849 25.70 -9.80 -20.40
CA GLY A 849 25.80 -8.48 -21.05
C GLY A 849 24.47 -7.94 -21.61
N HIS A 850 23.37 -8.65 -21.41
CA HIS A 850 22.02 -8.24 -21.78
C HIS A 850 21.21 -7.82 -20.55
N THR A 851 20.41 -6.77 -20.71
CA THR A 851 19.47 -6.31 -19.68
C THR A 851 18.08 -6.87 -19.96
N LEU A 852 17.52 -7.55 -18.96
CA LEU A 852 16.12 -7.95 -18.88
C LEU A 852 15.38 -6.94 -17.98
N PRO A 853 14.58 -6.03 -18.55
CA PRO A 853 13.91 -4.98 -17.77
C PRO A 853 12.99 -5.53 -16.67
N ALA A 854 12.74 -4.70 -15.65
CA ALA A 854 11.67 -4.91 -14.68
C ALA A 854 10.30 -5.09 -15.37
N GLY A 855 9.41 -5.90 -14.78
CA GLY A 855 8.07 -6.18 -15.30
C GLY A 855 8.01 -7.26 -16.37
N ASN A 856 9.14 -7.81 -16.84
CA ASN A 856 9.15 -8.87 -17.83
C ASN A 856 8.66 -10.20 -17.26
N PHE A 857 7.83 -10.89 -18.05
CA PHE A 857 7.36 -12.23 -17.77
C PHE A 857 8.35 -13.25 -18.32
N CYS A 858 8.91 -14.08 -17.44
CA CYS A 858 9.94 -15.06 -17.75
C CYS A 858 9.45 -16.46 -17.42
N THR A 859 9.64 -17.39 -18.34
CA THR A 859 9.31 -18.80 -18.16
C THR A 859 10.57 -19.65 -18.23
N CYS A 860 10.73 -20.55 -17.26
CA CYS A 860 11.70 -21.63 -17.34
C CYS A 860 10.96 -22.87 -17.82
N HIS A 861 11.26 -23.30 -19.04
CA HIS A 861 10.68 -24.49 -19.66
C HIS A 861 11.46 -25.72 -19.22
N ILE A 862 10.97 -26.39 -18.18
CA ILE A 862 11.60 -27.57 -17.56
C ILE A 862 11.69 -28.71 -18.58
N TRP A 863 10.67 -28.89 -19.43
CA TRP A 863 10.71 -29.88 -20.51
C TRP A 863 11.89 -29.65 -21.45
N ASN A 864 12.08 -28.41 -21.95
CA ASN A 864 13.20 -28.08 -22.84
C ASN A 864 14.55 -28.29 -22.15
N LEU A 865 14.66 -27.94 -20.86
CA LEU A 865 15.88 -28.13 -20.08
C LEU A 865 16.22 -29.62 -19.92
N HIS A 866 15.23 -30.45 -19.63
CA HIS A 866 15.41 -31.89 -19.40
C HIS A 866 15.64 -32.67 -20.70
N HIS A 867 15.29 -32.10 -21.85
CA HIS A 867 15.52 -32.67 -23.18
C HIS A 867 16.63 -31.96 -23.96
N ASN A 868 17.37 -31.03 -23.35
CA ASN A 868 18.44 -30.32 -24.03
C ASN A 868 19.63 -31.27 -24.30
N PRO A 869 19.98 -31.56 -25.57
CA PRO A 869 21.08 -32.46 -25.91
C PRO A 869 22.47 -31.94 -25.49
N GLU A 870 22.61 -30.64 -25.22
CA GLU A 870 23.84 -30.05 -24.69
C GLU A 870 24.04 -30.38 -23.20
N VAL A 871 22.95 -30.66 -22.48
CA VAL A 871 22.96 -31.04 -21.06
C VAL A 871 22.87 -32.56 -20.91
N TRP A 872 22.04 -33.22 -21.73
CA TRP A 872 21.69 -34.63 -21.63
C TRP A 872 22.05 -35.38 -22.91
N LYS A 873 23.04 -36.28 -22.86
CA LYS A 873 23.39 -37.11 -24.03
C LYS A 873 22.28 -38.11 -24.35
N GLY A 874 21.70 -38.05 -25.55
CA GLY A 874 20.57 -38.92 -25.94
C GLY A 874 19.31 -38.65 -25.09
N PRO A 875 18.79 -37.41 -25.08
CA PRO A 875 17.80 -36.95 -24.11
C PRO A 875 16.46 -37.72 -24.14
N GLU A 876 16.13 -38.34 -25.27
CA GLU A 876 14.88 -39.09 -25.46
C GLU A 876 14.95 -40.53 -24.94
N THR A 877 16.12 -41.02 -24.54
CA THR A 877 16.30 -42.39 -24.05
C THR A 877 16.20 -42.44 -22.53
N TYR A 878 15.34 -43.32 -22.02
CA TYR A 878 15.23 -43.63 -20.59
C TYR A 878 16.48 -44.38 -20.11
N ASP A 879 17.37 -43.69 -19.42
CA ASP A 879 18.59 -44.25 -18.83
C ASP A 879 18.73 -43.88 -17.35
N PRO A 880 18.34 -44.77 -16.41
CA PRO A 880 18.50 -44.54 -14.98
C PRO A 880 19.94 -44.24 -14.56
N ASN A 881 20.96 -44.75 -15.28
CA ASN A 881 22.36 -44.57 -14.87
C ASN A 881 22.82 -43.10 -14.95
N ARG A 882 22.08 -42.21 -15.61
CA ARG A 882 22.31 -40.74 -15.55
C ARG A 882 22.31 -40.21 -14.13
N PHE A 883 21.57 -40.86 -13.23
CA PHE A 883 21.44 -40.49 -11.83
C PHE A 883 22.29 -41.37 -10.89
N SER A 884 23.27 -42.11 -11.43
CA SER A 884 24.30 -42.78 -10.63
C SER A 884 25.06 -41.78 -9.75
N LYS A 885 25.67 -42.26 -8.66
CA LYS A 885 26.43 -41.40 -7.73
C LYS A 885 27.56 -40.67 -8.46
N GLU A 886 28.21 -41.36 -9.38
CA GLU A 886 29.33 -40.85 -10.19
C GLU A 886 28.88 -39.74 -11.15
N ASN A 887 27.76 -39.94 -11.85
CA ASN A 887 27.24 -38.96 -12.80
C ASN A 887 26.64 -37.74 -12.09
N LEU A 888 25.94 -37.94 -10.98
CA LEU A 888 25.40 -36.86 -10.16
C LEU A 888 26.49 -35.91 -9.63
N ALA A 889 27.67 -36.44 -9.29
CA ALA A 889 28.80 -35.63 -8.81
C ALA A 889 29.34 -34.66 -9.87
N GLN A 890 29.06 -34.90 -11.16
CA GLN A 890 29.51 -34.06 -12.29
C GLN A 890 28.38 -33.23 -12.90
N MET A 891 27.13 -33.42 -12.45
CA MET A 891 25.94 -32.77 -13.00
C MET A 891 25.75 -31.37 -12.42
N ASP A 892 25.41 -30.40 -13.26
CA ASP A 892 25.03 -29.06 -12.79
C ASP A 892 23.76 -29.14 -11.93
N SER A 893 23.74 -28.42 -10.80
CA SER A 893 22.61 -28.41 -9.85
C SER A 893 21.28 -27.92 -10.45
N PHE A 894 21.32 -27.21 -11.58
CA PHE A 894 20.16 -26.73 -12.31
C PHE A 894 19.86 -27.54 -13.59
N ALA A 895 20.59 -28.62 -13.87
CA ALA A 895 20.30 -29.50 -15.01
C ALA A 895 19.00 -30.30 -14.82
N PHE A 896 18.68 -30.64 -13.57
CA PHE A 896 17.51 -31.44 -13.19
C PHE A 896 16.66 -30.69 -12.14
N LEU A 897 15.44 -30.31 -12.55
CA LEU A 897 14.56 -29.38 -11.82
C LEU A 897 13.11 -29.89 -11.64
N PRO A 898 12.87 -31.17 -11.31
CA PRO A 898 11.49 -31.67 -11.12
C PRO A 898 10.76 -30.97 -9.96
N PHE A 899 11.51 -30.44 -9.00
CA PHE A 899 11.00 -29.74 -7.82
C PHE A 899 11.35 -28.23 -7.83
N SER A 900 11.66 -27.66 -9.00
CA SER A 900 12.19 -26.28 -9.12
C SER A 900 13.50 -26.09 -8.32
N ALA A 901 14.03 -24.87 -8.27
CA ALA A 901 15.23 -24.52 -7.51
C ALA A 901 15.11 -23.15 -6.81
N GLY A 902 16.10 -22.86 -5.98
CA GLY A 902 16.19 -21.62 -5.19
C GLY A 902 15.17 -21.55 -4.04
N PRO A 903 14.90 -20.35 -3.50
CA PRO A 903 14.01 -20.17 -2.35
C PRO A 903 12.59 -20.68 -2.58
N ARG A 904 12.13 -20.72 -3.84
CA ARG A 904 10.81 -21.21 -4.28
C ARG A 904 10.85 -22.65 -4.81
N ASN A 905 11.80 -23.48 -4.37
CA ASN A 905 11.75 -24.92 -4.65
C ASN A 905 10.54 -25.56 -3.93
N CYS A 906 10.12 -26.74 -4.38
CA CYS A 906 9.00 -27.47 -3.78
C CYS A 906 9.29 -27.74 -2.30
N ILE A 907 8.36 -27.37 -1.42
CA ILE A 907 8.48 -27.63 0.02
C ILE A 907 8.26 -29.12 0.35
N GLY A 908 7.42 -29.79 -0.45
CA GLY A 908 7.03 -31.18 -0.28
C GLY A 908 7.95 -32.20 -0.97
N GLN A 909 9.13 -31.81 -1.44
CA GLN A 909 10.02 -32.68 -2.22
C GLN A 909 10.33 -34.01 -1.50
N HIS A 910 10.62 -33.96 -0.19
CA HIS A 910 10.92 -35.18 0.57
C HIS A 910 9.69 -36.06 0.80
N PHE A 911 8.50 -35.45 0.95
CA PHE A 911 7.23 -36.17 1.05
C PHE A 911 6.97 -36.94 -0.25
N ALA A 912 7.01 -36.26 -1.38
CA ALA A 912 6.77 -36.84 -2.70
C ALA A 912 7.77 -37.97 -3.04
N MET A 913 9.08 -37.73 -2.83
CA MET A 913 10.10 -38.76 -3.08
C MET A 913 9.94 -40.01 -2.20
N ASN A 914 9.47 -39.86 -0.96
CA ASN A 914 9.22 -41.01 -0.08
C ASN A 914 7.96 -41.76 -0.52
N GLU A 915 6.89 -41.03 -0.84
CA GLU A 915 5.64 -41.57 -1.36
C GLU A 915 5.88 -42.38 -2.65
N GLU A 916 6.54 -41.78 -3.65
CA GLU A 916 6.87 -42.43 -4.93
C GLU A 916 7.64 -43.74 -4.71
N LYS A 917 8.68 -43.71 -3.86
CA LYS A 917 9.50 -44.90 -3.57
C LYS A 917 8.69 -46.01 -2.92
N VAL A 918 7.87 -45.71 -1.91
CA VAL A 918 7.09 -46.72 -1.19
C VAL A 918 6.00 -47.30 -2.09
N VAL A 919 5.28 -46.45 -2.82
CA VAL A 919 4.21 -46.89 -3.74
C VAL A 919 4.79 -47.76 -4.84
N LEU A 920 5.85 -47.32 -5.52
CA LEU A 920 6.50 -48.10 -6.58
C LEU A 920 7.10 -49.40 -6.02
N ALA A 921 7.77 -49.35 -4.87
CA ALA A 921 8.33 -50.55 -4.26
C ALA A 921 7.25 -51.60 -3.96
N LYS A 922 6.09 -51.18 -3.44
CA LYS A 922 4.96 -52.08 -3.16
C LYS A 922 4.36 -52.71 -4.42
N LEU A 923 4.33 -51.96 -5.52
CA LEU A 923 3.83 -52.47 -6.80
C LEU A 923 4.81 -53.42 -7.49
N LEU A 924 6.11 -53.23 -7.27
CA LEU A 924 7.17 -54.05 -7.85
C LEU A 924 7.56 -55.27 -7.00
N SER A 925 7.24 -55.29 -5.70
CA SER A 925 7.64 -56.33 -4.73
C SER A 925 6.82 -57.63 -4.81
N LYS A 926 6.43 -58.10 -6.00
CA LYS A 926 5.60 -59.30 -6.16
C LYS A 926 6.18 -60.31 -7.14
#